data_AF-A0AAJ0ALT0-F1
#
_entry.id   AF-A0AAJ0ALT0-F1
#
_cell.length_a   1.000
_cell.length_b   1.000
_cell.length_c   1.000
_cell.angle_alpha   90.00
_cell.angle_beta   90.00
_cell.angle_gamma   90.00
#
_symmetry.space_group_name_H-M   'P 1'
#
loop_
_entity.id
_entity.type
_entity.pdbx_description
1 polymer ?
#
loop_
_entity_poly.entity_id
_entity_poly.type
_entity_poly.pdbx_seq_one_letter_code
_entity_poly.pdbx_strand_id
1 'polypeptide(L)'
;MTGSKIGNYEDINQKLWYRKFIRGVKPRTKEPYPDEDTPATPEQLDDDFVDYWGRRLKADKAFRKHNTYNELMTQFWEDPNIILQTYAVADGQTVPRNKQKPWFRSELRFISVIFPTDANHKKDAKAPIGSVSWAPWFVLIAASSSIHSEKDILHIMSWSREDGQFRYYARDLIMNDEARTQHGWVYLCSSMDAFDAPGKAYLGPLNGHVNGGIIMKEIHKPWMHWLVGGRGVMDLLDAELISELTEARWLTYPGFPPLYGASVQSGETFERIVLDSLRIWFTSRRNKDFLTEKGETKKRPDNIQRWAAHFFLTTNINIAATSNNANIVPSDHFFNYEMLRGYSDLLPNRSLNDDQWLAGHILKETPAALTAWNKEQFKNDEHKYLTQEQWFRTYSISSFKYDGLSYLWASRELKLCTLQEVANVQDAQLVVPANILAGGIFMGTLEDGKEDIRGGAQVNFAVQQWGEGDNPWVILQSSVDDAHGVWTAQKMFLGDDKQSARCQLFSEKTFNALQMVDFWNPIYSWRRLKLMQYIPVEAELLDTPTTDSTTGDYVYSYNLEENFIDAVRKRMDGKGDLEELQDEWPEAAFLCNLDKPLIEHQIRISNYTNKVVENLNNATWILDYLKLAESRRRMFRPMPMNFFGSNIPYCLAMPTDHPWIEMTEKAFVRQIPESGLDVLKDWLGSLASSDPSVIPNQSLGDLNKLIRENVEQGTVGLPVCFLPRPSTMRMACQRFIAVTNPETSERPHSCPFMV
;
A
#
# COMPACT_ATOMS: atom_id res chain seq x y z
N MET A 1 -46.04 -35.12 13.09
CA MET A 1 -45.97 -34.54 14.44
C MET A 1 -45.04 -35.38 15.29
N THR A 2 -43.78 -34.99 15.40
CA THR A 2 -42.85 -35.33 16.50
C THR A 2 -41.72 -34.31 16.37
N GLY A 3 -41.67 -33.36 17.32
CA GLY A 3 -40.77 -32.21 17.27
C GLY A 3 -39.30 -32.62 17.27
N SER A 4 -38.55 -32.07 16.32
CA SER A 4 -37.12 -31.84 16.50
C SER A 4 -36.97 -30.70 17.50
N LYS A 5 -36.08 -30.89 18.47
CA LYS A 5 -35.75 -29.91 19.50
C LYS A 5 -35.35 -28.60 18.84
N ILE A 6 -36.19 -27.58 18.98
CA ILE A 6 -35.80 -26.18 18.84
C ILE A 6 -34.86 -25.94 20.04
N GLY A 7 -33.56 -26.13 19.82
CA GLY A 7 -32.55 -25.59 20.73
C GLY A 7 -32.77 -24.07 20.81
N ASN A 8 -32.44 -23.47 21.95
CA ASN A 8 -32.53 -22.02 22.16
C ASN A 8 -31.68 -21.27 21.10
N TYR A 9 -32.24 -21.01 19.92
CA TYR A 9 -31.67 -20.11 18.94
C TYR A 9 -32.09 -18.69 19.36
N GLU A 10 -31.21 -18.00 20.08
CA GLU A 10 -31.26 -16.54 20.07
C GLU A 10 -31.07 -16.08 18.62
N ASP A 11 -31.94 -15.20 18.16
CA ASP A 11 -31.82 -14.53 16.87
C ASP A 11 -30.42 -13.89 16.80
N ILE A 12 -29.49 -14.49 16.07
CA ILE A 12 -28.08 -14.09 16.05
C ILE A 12 -27.90 -12.65 15.58
N ASN A 13 -28.86 -12.14 14.79
CA ASN A 13 -28.91 -10.75 14.37
C ASN A 13 -29.29 -9.78 15.51
N GLN A 14 -29.65 -10.28 16.70
CA GLN A 14 -29.81 -9.47 17.91
C GLN A 14 -28.50 -9.26 18.66
N LYS A 15 -27.49 -10.11 18.46
CA LYS A 15 -26.18 -9.98 19.09
C LYS A 15 -25.19 -9.30 18.14
N LEU A 16 -24.41 -8.39 18.69
CA LEU A 16 -23.23 -7.84 18.02
C LEU A 16 -22.02 -8.62 18.53
N TRP A 17 -21.13 -8.98 17.61
CA TRP A 17 -19.98 -9.81 17.90
C TRP A 17 -18.69 -8.99 17.85
N TYR A 18 -17.69 -9.45 18.58
CA TYR A 18 -16.37 -8.85 18.64
C TYR A 18 -15.33 -9.90 18.32
N ARG A 19 -14.49 -9.65 17.31
CA ARG A 19 -13.44 -10.58 16.91
C ARG A 19 -12.14 -10.31 17.62
N LYS A 20 -11.54 -11.37 18.15
CA LYS A 20 -10.17 -11.37 18.63
C LYS A 20 -9.30 -12.18 17.66
N PHE A 21 -8.34 -11.50 17.04
CA PHE A 21 -7.35 -12.16 16.21
C PHE A 21 -6.33 -12.90 17.07
N ILE A 22 -6.17 -14.21 16.87
CA ILE A 22 -5.26 -15.04 17.67
C ILE A 22 -3.99 -15.37 16.88
N ARG A 23 -2.83 -15.19 17.51
CA ARG A 23 -1.51 -15.50 16.93
C ARG A 23 -1.04 -16.91 17.29
N GLY A 24 -0.33 -17.54 16.35
CA GLY A 24 0.42 -18.77 16.60
C GLY A 24 -0.21 -20.04 16.03
N VAL A 25 0.48 -21.16 16.28
CA VAL A 25 0.04 -22.50 15.88
C VAL A 25 -0.06 -23.43 17.08
N LYS A 26 -0.99 -24.37 17.05
CA LYS A 26 -1.09 -25.45 18.02
C LYS A 26 0.23 -26.25 18.01
N PRO A 27 0.92 -26.41 19.16
CA PRO A 27 2.26 -27.02 19.20
C PRO A 27 2.35 -28.41 18.59
N ARG A 28 1.27 -29.21 18.70
CA ARG A 28 1.21 -30.60 18.23
C ARG A 28 0.78 -30.75 16.77
N THR A 29 -0.20 -29.98 16.32
CA THR A 29 -0.75 -30.12 14.95
C THR A 29 -0.12 -29.15 13.96
N LYS A 30 0.61 -28.13 14.45
CA LYS A 30 1.12 -27.01 13.65
C LYS A 30 0.03 -26.23 12.91
N GLU A 31 -1.24 -26.47 13.24
CA GLU A 31 -2.38 -25.71 12.72
C GLU A 31 -2.42 -24.31 13.36
N PRO A 32 -2.77 -23.25 12.63
CA PRO A 32 -3.07 -21.94 13.22
C PRO A 32 -4.14 -22.04 14.32
N TYR A 33 -4.06 -21.19 15.34
CA TYR A 33 -5.22 -20.96 16.19
C TYR A 33 -6.32 -20.26 15.36
N PRO A 34 -7.58 -20.70 15.43
CA PRO A 34 -8.68 -19.95 14.83
C PRO A 34 -8.84 -18.61 15.56
N ASP A 35 -9.29 -17.59 14.84
CA ASP A 35 -9.79 -16.37 15.48
C ASP A 35 -11.00 -16.72 16.36
N GLU A 36 -11.27 -15.90 17.38
CA GLU A 36 -12.34 -16.15 18.34
C GLU A 36 -13.33 -14.99 18.33
N ASP A 37 -14.62 -15.30 18.22
CA ASP A 37 -15.69 -14.32 18.32
C ASP A 37 -16.42 -14.47 19.66
N THR A 38 -16.58 -13.35 20.35
CA THR A 38 -17.37 -13.23 21.58
C THR A 38 -18.50 -12.24 21.40
N PRO A 39 -19.65 -12.40 22.07
CA PRO A 39 -20.64 -11.32 22.15
C PRO A 39 -19.98 -10.04 22.67
N ALA A 40 -20.26 -8.90 22.03
CA ALA A 40 -19.70 -7.62 22.45
C ALA A 40 -20.17 -7.28 23.86
N THR A 41 -19.22 -6.98 24.74
CA THR A 41 -19.46 -6.51 26.10
C THR A 41 -20.05 -5.09 26.08
N PRO A 42 -20.74 -4.64 27.15
CA PRO A 42 -21.21 -3.26 27.26
C PRO A 42 -20.10 -2.23 27.04
N GLU A 43 -18.92 -2.48 27.61
CA GLU A 43 -17.74 -1.61 27.47
C GLU A 43 -17.28 -1.53 26.00
N GLN A 44 -17.18 -2.66 25.30
CA GLN A 44 -16.84 -2.67 23.87
C GLN A 44 -17.91 -1.96 23.02
N LEU A 45 -19.19 -2.12 23.34
CA LEU A 45 -20.25 -1.41 22.65
C LEU A 45 -20.14 0.11 22.86
N ASP A 46 -19.74 0.55 24.04
CA ASP A 46 -19.61 1.97 24.36
C ASP A 46 -18.31 2.59 23.81
N ASP A 47 -17.22 1.82 23.74
CA ASP A 47 -15.90 2.32 23.30
C ASP A 47 -15.64 2.14 21.81
N ASP A 48 -16.10 1.03 21.21
CA ASP A 48 -15.73 0.63 19.85
C ASP A 48 -16.84 0.86 18.82
N PHE A 49 -18.11 0.80 19.22
CA PHE A 49 -19.28 1.03 18.34
C PHE A 49 -19.75 2.49 18.39
N VAL A 50 -18.80 3.42 18.31
CA VAL A 50 -19.03 4.86 18.49
C VAL A 50 -19.17 5.62 17.19
N ASP A 51 -18.77 5.06 16.06
CA ASP A 51 -18.92 5.67 14.74
C ASP A 51 -20.37 5.55 14.22
N TYR A 52 -20.67 6.17 13.07
CA TYR A 52 -22.01 6.14 12.47
C TYR A 52 -22.56 4.72 12.32
N TRP A 53 -21.75 3.79 11.80
CA TRP A 53 -22.17 2.41 11.55
C TRP A 53 -22.40 1.67 12.86
N GLY A 54 -21.46 1.78 13.81
CA GLY A 54 -21.57 1.19 15.13
C GLY A 54 -22.81 1.67 15.91
N ARG A 55 -23.08 2.98 15.89
CA ARG A 55 -24.29 3.58 16.51
C ARG A 55 -25.57 3.04 15.88
N ARG A 56 -25.61 2.92 14.54
CA ARG A 56 -26.78 2.41 13.82
C ARG A 56 -27.01 0.93 14.13
N LEU A 57 -25.96 0.11 14.16
CA LEU A 57 -26.03 -1.28 14.63
C LEU A 57 -26.55 -1.36 16.07
N LYS A 58 -26.09 -0.50 16.98
CA LYS A 58 -26.59 -0.50 18.37
C LYS A 58 -28.06 -0.11 18.49
N ALA A 59 -28.50 0.93 17.80
CA ALA A 59 -29.82 1.51 17.99
C ALA A 59 -30.94 0.81 17.20
N ASP A 60 -30.65 0.32 16.00
CA ASP A 60 -31.66 -0.18 15.07
C ASP A 60 -31.58 -1.71 14.88
N LYS A 61 -32.51 -2.43 15.53
CA LYS A 61 -32.62 -3.89 15.38
C LYS A 61 -33.06 -4.34 13.98
N ALA A 62 -33.78 -3.49 13.23
CA ALA A 62 -34.15 -3.81 11.86
C ALA A 62 -32.93 -3.69 10.94
N PHE A 63 -32.08 -2.69 11.16
CA PHE A 63 -30.84 -2.50 10.41
C PHE A 63 -29.91 -3.73 10.49
N ARG A 64 -29.83 -4.39 11.66
CA ARG A 64 -29.03 -5.61 11.84
C ARG A 64 -29.48 -6.78 10.98
N LYS A 65 -30.72 -6.76 10.47
CA LYS A 65 -31.29 -7.83 9.64
C LYS A 65 -30.92 -7.71 8.18
N HIS A 66 -30.33 -6.59 7.74
CA HIS A 66 -29.79 -6.51 6.40
C HIS A 66 -28.59 -7.45 6.28
N ASN A 67 -28.75 -8.48 5.46
CA ASN A 67 -27.75 -9.52 5.26
C ASN A 67 -27.11 -9.44 3.87
N THR A 68 -27.72 -8.71 2.94
CA THR A 68 -27.22 -8.60 1.57
C THR A 68 -26.80 -7.17 1.24
N TYR A 69 -25.93 -7.05 0.26
CA TYR A 69 -25.47 -5.75 -0.22
C TYR A 69 -26.61 -4.94 -0.85
N ASN A 70 -27.49 -5.58 -1.63
CA ASN A 70 -28.62 -4.91 -2.27
C ASN A 70 -29.62 -4.34 -1.25
N GLU A 71 -29.91 -5.06 -0.17
CA GLU A 71 -30.78 -4.59 0.91
C GLU A 71 -30.24 -3.30 1.55
N LEU A 72 -28.95 -3.29 1.91
CA LEU A 72 -28.29 -2.12 2.49
C LEU A 72 -28.30 -0.94 1.52
N MET A 73 -27.88 -1.16 0.27
CA MET A 73 -27.75 -0.08 -0.70
C MET A 73 -29.11 0.50 -1.08
N THR A 74 -30.14 -0.32 -1.18
CA THR A 74 -31.52 0.15 -1.41
C THR A 74 -31.97 1.05 -0.27
N GLN A 75 -31.74 0.65 0.99
CA GLN A 75 -32.09 1.47 2.14
C GLN A 75 -31.37 2.83 2.13
N PHE A 76 -30.07 2.87 1.84
CA PHE A 76 -29.31 4.12 1.77
C PHE A 76 -29.68 4.98 0.56
N TRP A 77 -30.01 4.36 -0.57
CA TRP A 77 -30.45 5.07 -1.77
C TRP A 77 -31.82 5.74 -1.59
N GLU A 78 -32.71 5.15 -0.79
CA GLU A 78 -34.03 5.71 -0.46
C GLU A 78 -33.98 6.77 0.65
N ASP A 79 -32.89 6.85 1.42
CA ASP A 79 -32.75 7.82 2.50
C ASP A 79 -32.39 9.22 1.96
N PRO A 80 -33.28 10.22 2.10
CA PRO A 80 -33.04 11.56 1.57
C PRO A 80 -31.93 12.31 2.31
N ASN A 81 -31.42 11.78 3.42
CA ASN A 81 -30.31 12.35 4.19
C ASN A 81 -28.96 11.70 3.86
N ILE A 82 -28.93 10.81 2.87
CA ILE A 82 -27.72 10.08 2.47
C ILE A 82 -27.37 10.39 1.03
N ILE A 83 -26.08 10.57 0.77
CA ILE A 83 -25.50 10.58 -0.57
C ILE A 83 -24.79 9.25 -0.76
N LEU A 84 -25.27 8.44 -1.69
CA LEU A 84 -24.68 7.16 -2.09
C LEU A 84 -23.86 7.33 -3.37
N GLN A 85 -22.59 6.92 -3.34
CA GLN A 85 -21.72 6.83 -4.50
C GLN A 85 -21.19 5.43 -4.64
N THR A 86 -21.46 4.78 -5.76
CA THR A 86 -20.94 3.43 -6.02
C THR A 86 -19.82 3.48 -7.04
N TYR A 87 -18.78 2.73 -6.76
CA TYR A 87 -17.65 2.44 -7.63
C TYR A 87 -17.62 0.94 -7.90
N ALA A 88 -17.06 0.57 -9.04
CA ALA A 88 -16.97 -0.82 -9.45
C ALA A 88 -15.57 -1.10 -9.96
N VAL A 89 -15.05 -2.25 -9.56
CA VAL A 89 -13.69 -2.68 -9.87
C VAL A 89 -13.72 -4.12 -10.29
N ALA A 90 -13.06 -4.41 -11.40
CA ALA A 90 -13.05 -5.72 -12.00
C ALA A 90 -11.64 -6.24 -12.25
N ASP A 91 -11.34 -7.43 -11.72
CA ASP A 91 -10.16 -8.21 -12.09
C ASP A 91 -10.50 -9.05 -13.34
N GLY A 92 -9.64 -8.99 -14.36
CA GLY A 92 -9.83 -9.68 -15.62
C GLY A 92 -10.64 -8.91 -16.67
N GLN A 93 -10.94 -7.63 -16.43
CA GLN A 93 -11.82 -6.83 -17.30
C GLN A 93 -11.26 -6.51 -18.70
N THR A 94 -9.99 -6.81 -18.95
CA THR A 94 -9.36 -6.65 -20.27
C THR A 94 -9.77 -7.76 -21.25
N VAL A 95 -10.42 -8.83 -20.79
CA VAL A 95 -10.81 -9.96 -21.63
C VAL A 95 -12.33 -10.03 -21.79
N PRO A 96 -12.87 -9.67 -22.98
CA PRO A 96 -14.29 -9.85 -23.33
C PRO A 96 -14.78 -11.27 -23.06
N ARG A 97 -16.00 -11.42 -22.52
CA ARG A 97 -16.62 -12.70 -22.14
C ARG A 97 -16.58 -13.73 -23.26
N ASN A 98 -16.79 -13.31 -24.51
CA ASN A 98 -16.70 -14.18 -25.69
C ASN A 98 -15.28 -14.69 -26.02
N LYS A 99 -14.24 -14.08 -25.45
CA LYS A 99 -12.84 -14.51 -25.56
C LYS A 99 -12.34 -15.23 -24.30
N GLN A 100 -13.10 -15.18 -23.20
CA GLN A 100 -12.76 -15.85 -21.96
C GLN A 100 -12.80 -17.38 -22.15
N LYS A 101 -11.86 -18.07 -21.51
CA LYS A 101 -11.84 -19.54 -21.48
C LYS A 101 -12.90 -20.06 -20.50
N PRO A 102 -13.37 -21.32 -20.62
CA PRO A 102 -14.38 -21.86 -19.70
C PRO A 102 -13.95 -21.87 -18.23
N TRP A 103 -12.65 -21.99 -17.95
CA TRP A 103 -12.07 -21.90 -16.61
C TRP A 103 -11.81 -20.47 -16.17
N PHE A 104 -11.92 -19.48 -17.06
CA PHE A 104 -11.60 -18.09 -16.75
C PHE A 104 -12.67 -17.48 -15.87
N ARG A 105 -12.24 -16.86 -14.77
CA ARG A 105 -13.12 -16.15 -13.84
C ARG A 105 -12.71 -14.68 -13.77
N SER A 106 -13.56 -13.80 -14.27
CA SER A 106 -13.47 -12.37 -13.96
C SER A 106 -14.13 -12.11 -12.61
N GLU A 107 -13.50 -11.32 -11.75
CA GLU A 107 -14.11 -10.87 -10.50
C GLU A 107 -14.62 -9.45 -10.66
N LEU A 108 -15.87 -9.19 -10.27
CA LEU A 108 -16.42 -7.84 -10.15
C LEU A 108 -16.74 -7.56 -8.68
N ARG A 109 -16.33 -6.39 -8.21
CA ARG A 109 -16.56 -5.93 -6.83
C ARG A 109 -17.11 -4.52 -6.85
N PHE A 110 -17.87 -4.20 -5.83
CA PHE A 110 -18.40 -2.87 -5.61
C PHE A 110 -17.81 -2.26 -4.35
N ILE A 111 -17.57 -0.95 -4.43
CA ILE A 111 -17.29 -0.11 -3.27
C ILE A 111 -18.32 1.01 -3.29
N SER A 112 -19.19 1.03 -2.30
CA SER A 112 -20.10 2.14 -2.07
C SER A 112 -19.61 3.01 -0.95
N VAL A 113 -19.61 4.32 -1.18
CA VAL A 113 -19.31 5.33 -0.18
C VAL A 113 -20.59 6.08 0.14
N ILE A 114 -20.94 6.13 1.42
CA ILE A 114 -22.09 6.87 1.91
C ILE A 114 -21.65 8.06 2.76
N PHE A 115 -22.33 9.19 2.53
CA PHE A 115 -22.13 10.45 3.24
C PHE A 115 -23.47 10.96 3.77
N PRO A 116 -23.49 11.79 4.84
CA PRO A 116 -24.69 12.56 5.15
C PRO A 116 -24.92 13.61 4.05
N THR A 117 -26.13 14.18 3.90
CA THR A 117 -26.39 15.19 2.84
C THR A 117 -25.83 16.57 3.13
N ASP A 118 -25.71 16.95 4.41
CA ASP A 118 -25.09 18.20 4.85
C ASP A 118 -23.58 18.27 4.56
N ALA A 119 -23.01 17.12 4.23
CA ALA A 119 -21.71 16.96 3.64
C ALA A 119 -21.54 17.84 2.38
N ASN A 120 -22.53 17.89 1.52
CA ASN A 120 -22.36 18.48 0.21
C ASN A 120 -22.32 20.02 0.28
N HIS A 121 -21.11 20.58 0.29
CA HIS A 121 -20.91 22.02 0.20
C HIS A 121 -21.34 22.64 -1.14
N LYS A 122 -21.64 21.83 -2.17
CA LYS A 122 -22.21 22.32 -3.44
C LYS A 122 -23.73 22.37 -3.34
N LYS A 123 -24.32 23.50 -3.78
CA LYS A 123 -25.78 23.70 -3.82
C LYS A 123 -26.54 22.68 -4.69
N ASP A 124 -25.85 21.93 -5.54
CA ASP A 124 -26.42 20.81 -6.29
C ASP A 124 -26.34 19.53 -5.47
N ALA A 125 -27.48 19.14 -4.88
CA ALA A 125 -27.66 18.00 -3.97
C ALA A 125 -27.28 16.61 -4.54
N LYS A 126 -26.82 16.51 -5.80
CA LYS A 126 -26.50 15.25 -6.49
C LYS A 126 -25.12 15.21 -7.17
N ALA A 127 -24.29 16.24 -7.00
CA ALA A 127 -22.93 16.19 -7.53
C ALA A 127 -22.07 15.20 -6.72
N PRO A 128 -21.18 14.43 -7.36
CA PRO A 128 -20.26 13.58 -6.62
C PRO A 128 -19.36 14.41 -5.67
N ILE A 129 -19.40 14.08 -4.38
CA ILE A 129 -18.39 14.40 -3.38
C ILE A 129 -17.05 13.80 -3.82
N GLY A 130 -16.01 14.63 -3.84
CA GLY A 130 -14.63 14.21 -4.11
C GLY A 130 -13.66 14.61 -2.99
N SER A 131 -14.16 14.96 -1.81
CA SER A 131 -13.38 15.31 -0.63
C SER A 131 -14.18 14.96 0.61
N VAL A 132 -13.53 14.34 1.59
CA VAL A 132 -14.13 13.86 2.83
C VAL A 132 -13.72 14.68 4.05
N SER A 133 -12.81 15.64 3.86
CA SER A 133 -12.17 16.42 4.93
C SER A 133 -13.12 17.14 5.89
N TRP A 134 -14.28 17.55 5.40
CA TRP A 134 -15.28 18.26 6.18
C TRP A 134 -16.39 17.33 6.67
N ALA A 135 -16.49 16.10 6.16
CA ALA A 135 -17.57 15.18 6.50
C ALA A 135 -17.48 14.79 7.99
N PRO A 136 -18.57 14.88 8.77
CA PRO A 136 -18.56 14.45 10.16
C PRO A 136 -18.34 12.92 10.27
N TRP A 137 -18.79 12.18 9.26
CA TRP A 137 -18.59 10.75 9.10
C TRP A 137 -18.77 10.39 7.62
N PHE A 138 -18.21 9.24 7.22
CA PHE A 138 -18.51 8.58 5.96
C PHE A 138 -18.25 7.08 6.12
N VAL A 139 -18.92 6.25 5.33
CA VAL A 139 -18.76 4.79 5.40
C VAL A 139 -18.45 4.25 4.02
N LEU A 140 -17.43 3.42 3.93
CA LEU A 140 -17.16 2.59 2.76
C LEU A 140 -17.71 1.20 3.02
N ILE A 141 -18.41 0.67 2.03
CA ILE A 141 -19.02 -0.66 2.04
C ILE A 141 -18.50 -1.37 0.81
N ALA A 142 -17.81 -2.48 1.02
CA ALA A 142 -17.19 -3.23 -0.06
C ALA A 142 -17.80 -4.65 -0.12
N ALA A 143 -18.24 -5.03 -1.31
CA ALA A 143 -19.06 -6.21 -1.56
C ALA A 143 -18.76 -6.87 -2.91
N SER A 144 -19.17 -8.12 -3.08
CA SER A 144 -19.07 -8.84 -4.36
C SER A 144 -20.14 -8.38 -5.35
N SER A 145 -20.04 -8.85 -6.59
CA SER A 145 -21.08 -8.63 -7.59
C SER A 145 -22.36 -9.44 -7.38
N SER A 146 -22.35 -10.44 -6.49
CA SER A 146 -23.54 -11.22 -6.11
C SER A 146 -24.30 -10.47 -5.04
N ILE A 147 -25.03 -9.44 -5.46
CA ILE A 147 -25.60 -8.39 -4.60
C ILE A 147 -26.67 -8.91 -3.62
N HIS A 148 -27.26 -10.09 -3.90
CA HIS A 148 -28.25 -10.75 -3.04
C HIS A 148 -27.66 -11.87 -2.17
N SER A 149 -26.35 -12.10 -2.19
CA SER A 149 -25.72 -13.14 -1.37
C SER A 149 -25.61 -12.71 0.09
N GLU A 150 -26.09 -13.55 1.01
CA GLU A 150 -25.86 -13.39 2.47
C GLU A 150 -24.51 -13.97 2.92
N LYS A 151 -23.85 -14.73 2.02
CA LYS A 151 -22.60 -15.44 2.29
C LYS A 151 -21.39 -14.78 1.68
N ASP A 152 -21.57 -13.88 0.70
CA ASP A 152 -20.45 -13.20 0.07
C ASP A 152 -19.91 -12.08 0.96
N ILE A 153 -18.76 -11.53 0.56
CA ILE A 153 -18.12 -10.43 1.27
C ILE A 153 -19.07 -9.24 1.46
N LEU A 154 -19.12 -8.75 2.69
CA LEU A 154 -19.76 -7.49 3.03
C LEU A 154 -18.98 -6.86 4.19
N HIS A 155 -17.98 -6.06 3.82
CA HIS A 155 -17.08 -5.40 4.77
C HIS A 155 -17.36 -3.91 4.81
N ILE A 156 -17.18 -3.33 5.99
CA ILE A 156 -17.52 -1.96 6.29
C ILE A 156 -16.29 -1.29 6.91
N MET A 157 -15.97 -0.09 6.43
CA MET A 157 -14.96 0.78 6.98
C MET A 157 -15.61 2.14 7.23
N SER A 158 -15.81 2.48 8.49
CA SER A 158 -16.58 3.65 8.90
C SER A 158 -15.68 4.69 9.56
N TRP A 159 -15.58 5.87 8.96
CA TRP A 159 -14.84 7.01 9.52
C TRP A 159 -15.73 7.81 10.45
N SER A 160 -15.16 8.22 11.58
CA SER A 160 -15.74 9.23 12.45
C SER A 160 -14.74 10.36 12.69
N ARG A 161 -15.19 11.60 12.44
CA ARG A 161 -14.39 12.80 12.69
C ARG A 161 -14.23 13.10 14.19
N GLU A 162 -15.16 12.62 15.01
CA GLU A 162 -15.21 12.86 16.45
C GLU A 162 -14.05 12.18 17.19
N ASP A 163 -13.80 10.91 16.88
CA ASP A 163 -12.70 10.11 17.43
C ASP A 163 -11.53 9.93 16.44
N GLY A 164 -11.66 10.45 15.22
CA GLY A 164 -10.59 10.57 14.24
C GLY A 164 -10.03 9.23 13.76
N GLN A 165 -10.83 8.18 13.69
CA GLN A 165 -10.38 6.85 13.29
C GLN A 165 -11.41 6.13 12.43
N PHE A 166 -10.94 5.08 11.76
CA PHE A 166 -11.81 4.14 11.06
C PHE A 166 -12.12 2.96 11.98
N ARG A 167 -13.37 2.55 11.98
CA ARG A 167 -13.82 1.30 12.60
C ARG A 167 -14.15 0.30 11.50
N TYR A 168 -13.65 -0.93 11.66
CA TYR A 168 -13.84 -1.99 10.68
C TYR A 168 -14.88 -2.99 11.19
N TYR A 169 -15.85 -3.28 10.34
CA TYR A 169 -16.88 -4.28 10.59
C TYR A 169 -17.01 -5.23 9.39
N ALA A 170 -17.56 -6.41 9.63
CA ALA A 170 -18.00 -7.29 8.57
C ALA A 170 -19.29 -8.02 8.95
N ARG A 171 -20.05 -8.39 7.93
CA ARG A 171 -21.06 -9.44 8.02
C ARG A 171 -20.33 -10.75 7.70
N ASP A 172 -20.00 -11.53 8.72
CA ASP A 172 -19.08 -12.66 8.58
C ASP A 172 -19.55 -13.87 9.40
N LEU A 173 -19.01 -15.04 9.09
CA LEU A 173 -19.18 -16.27 9.85
C LEU A 173 -18.69 -16.07 11.29
N ILE A 174 -19.50 -16.49 12.25
CA ILE A 174 -19.18 -16.39 13.67
C ILE A 174 -18.27 -17.54 14.11
N MET A 175 -17.08 -17.19 14.57
CA MET A 175 -16.05 -18.07 15.09
C MET A 175 -16.28 -18.37 16.58
N ASN A 176 -17.46 -18.93 16.88
CA ASN A 176 -17.87 -19.32 18.22
C ASN A 176 -18.55 -20.70 18.17
N ASP A 177 -18.21 -21.59 19.10
CA ASP A 177 -18.74 -22.96 19.11
C ASP A 177 -20.29 -23.01 19.26
N GLU A 178 -20.90 -22.04 19.95
CA GLU A 178 -22.35 -21.99 20.19
C GLU A 178 -23.12 -21.42 18.98
N ALA A 179 -22.46 -20.62 18.14
CA ALA A 179 -23.04 -19.96 16.97
C ALA A 179 -22.45 -20.45 15.63
N ARG A 180 -21.81 -21.64 15.65
CA ARG A 180 -21.14 -22.24 14.50
C ARG A 180 -22.08 -22.28 13.27
N THR A 181 -21.52 -21.99 12.08
CA THR A 181 -22.21 -21.92 10.77
C THR A 181 -23.20 -20.76 10.59
N GLN A 182 -23.28 -19.82 11.52
CA GLN A 182 -24.13 -18.64 11.38
C GLN A 182 -23.28 -17.42 11.08
N HIS A 183 -23.76 -16.54 10.21
CA HIS A 183 -23.14 -15.24 10.04
C HIS A 183 -23.71 -14.28 11.09
N GLY A 184 -22.89 -13.37 11.63
CA GLY A 184 -23.34 -12.18 12.39
C GLY A 184 -22.64 -10.86 11.98
N TRP A 185 -23.05 -9.75 12.57
CA TRP A 185 -22.32 -8.48 12.49
C TRP A 185 -21.16 -8.50 13.49
N VAL A 186 -19.94 -8.38 12.98
CA VAL A 186 -18.71 -8.52 13.76
C VAL A 186 -17.91 -7.22 13.70
N TYR A 187 -17.53 -6.68 14.85
CA TYR A 187 -16.48 -5.67 14.96
C TYR A 187 -15.12 -6.33 14.85
N LEU A 188 -14.27 -5.79 13.97
CA LEU A 188 -12.96 -6.37 13.67
C LEU A 188 -11.84 -5.64 14.41
N CYS A 189 -11.70 -4.32 14.20
CA CYS A 189 -10.66 -3.51 14.84
C CYS A 189 -10.86 -2.00 14.60
N SER A 190 -10.01 -1.19 15.24
CA SER A 190 -9.78 0.22 14.91
C SER A 190 -8.60 0.36 13.95
N SER A 191 -8.61 1.36 13.07
CA SER A 191 -7.42 1.72 12.29
C SER A 191 -6.26 2.19 13.16
N MET A 192 -6.52 2.65 14.38
CA MET A 192 -5.45 3.03 15.30
C MET A 192 -4.67 1.81 15.82
N ASP A 193 -5.24 0.61 15.76
CA ASP A 193 -4.53 -0.62 16.13
C ASP A 193 -3.38 -0.97 15.14
N ALA A 194 -3.27 -0.27 14.00
CA ALA A 194 -2.27 -0.50 12.97
C ALA A 194 -0.82 -0.22 13.43
N PHE A 195 -0.64 0.68 14.38
CA PHE A 195 0.67 1.08 14.91
C PHE A 195 0.86 0.56 16.35
N ASP A 196 -0.21 0.41 17.14
CA ASP A 196 -0.14 0.52 18.60
C ASP A 196 0.22 -0.74 19.43
N ALA A 197 0.34 -1.96 18.89
CA ALA A 197 0.80 -3.09 19.73
C ALA A 197 1.10 -4.40 18.98
N PRO A 198 2.01 -5.24 19.53
CA PRO A 198 2.09 -6.65 19.16
C PRO A 198 0.75 -7.34 19.45
N GLY A 199 0.09 -7.83 18.41
CA GLY A 199 -1.16 -8.59 18.56
C GLY A 199 -2.26 -8.24 17.56
N LYS A 200 -2.25 -7.03 16.98
CA LYS A 200 -3.32 -6.58 16.05
C LYS A 200 -2.81 -6.07 14.70
N ALA A 201 -1.66 -5.42 14.67
CA ALA A 201 -1.03 -5.01 13.42
C ALA A 201 -0.83 -6.24 12.51
N TYR A 202 -1.10 -6.08 11.20
CA TYR A 202 -1.01 -7.12 10.17
C TYR A 202 -1.97 -8.30 10.36
N LEU A 203 -3.04 -8.15 11.13
CA LEU A 203 -4.10 -9.14 11.30
C LEU A 203 -5.45 -8.58 10.89
N GLY A 204 -6.39 -9.47 10.55
CA GLY A 204 -7.74 -9.07 10.12
C GLY A 204 -7.71 -8.06 8.96
N PRO A 205 -8.46 -6.95 9.06
CA PRO A 205 -8.42 -5.85 8.09
C PRO A 205 -7.02 -5.21 7.93
N LEU A 206 -6.23 -5.12 9.00
CA LEU A 206 -4.93 -4.42 9.01
C LEU A 206 -3.83 -5.21 8.28
N ASN A 207 -3.98 -6.52 8.19
CA ASN A 207 -4.17 -7.19 6.90
C ASN A 207 -3.68 -6.49 5.60
N GLY A 208 -4.68 -5.87 4.97
CA GLY A 208 -4.50 -5.00 3.82
C GLY A 208 -4.26 -3.56 4.20
N HIS A 209 -4.73 -3.11 5.37
CA HIS A 209 -4.63 -1.73 5.86
C HIS A 209 -3.51 -1.57 6.88
N VAL A 210 -2.28 -1.86 6.50
CA VAL A 210 -1.16 -1.92 7.46
C VAL A 210 -0.84 -0.64 8.17
N ASN A 211 -1.14 0.48 7.52
CA ASN A 211 -0.99 1.77 8.17
C ASN A 211 -2.29 2.18 8.84
N GLY A 212 -3.44 1.57 8.54
CA GLY A 212 -4.75 1.89 9.12
C GLY A 212 -5.58 2.84 8.25
N GLY A 213 -4.97 3.47 7.23
CA GLY A 213 -5.67 4.29 6.25
C GLY A 213 -6.40 3.50 5.17
N ILE A 214 -7.19 4.21 4.36
CA ILE A 214 -7.78 3.66 3.13
C ILE A 214 -6.68 3.47 2.09
N ILE A 215 -6.70 2.35 1.37
CA ILE A 215 -5.71 2.05 0.35
C ILE A 215 -6.42 1.84 -0.97
N MET A 216 -6.02 2.62 -1.97
CA MET A 216 -6.37 2.36 -3.36
C MET A 216 -5.14 1.79 -4.06
N LYS A 217 -5.17 0.57 -4.60
CA LYS A 217 -3.99 -0.07 -5.22
C LYS A 217 -3.62 0.57 -6.54
N GLU A 218 -4.61 1.03 -7.28
CA GLU A 218 -4.42 1.84 -8.47
C GLU A 218 -4.75 3.29 -8.18
N ILE A 219 -3.84 4.02 -7.53
CA ILE A 219 -4.16 5.38 -7.11
C ILE A 219 -4.26 6.33 -8.31
N HIS A 220 -3.35 6.24 -9.27
CA HIS A 220 -3.30 7.13 -10.44
C HIS A 220 -3.85 6.46 -11.70
N LYS A 221 -4.34 7.29 -12.63
CA LYS A 221 -4.71 6.85 -13.99
C LYS A 221 -3.61 5.97 -14.62
N PRO A 222 -3.97 4.93 -15.41
CA PRO A 222 -5.24 4.76 -16.10
C PRO A 222 -6.35 4.03 -15.32
N TRP A 223 -6.14 3.66 -14.04
CA TRP A 223 -7.09 2.87 -13.23
C TRP A 223 -7.55 1.62 -13.99
N MET A 224 -6.60 0.73 -14.29
CA MET A 224 -6.80 -0.41 -15.19
C MET A 224 -7.88 -1.38 -14.76
N HIS A 225 -8.26 -1.39 -13.48
CA HIS A 225 -9.30 -2.25 -12.90
C HIS A 225 -10.60 -1.51 -12.58
N TRP A 226 -10.56 -0.17 -12.51
CA TRP A 226 -11.72 0.62 -12.16
C TRP A 226 -12.60 0.89 -13.38
N LEU A 227 -13.91 0.76 -13.20
CA LEU A 227 -14.85 1.10 -14.26
C LEU A 227 -14.89 2.63 -14.44
N VAL A 228 -14.42 3.10 -15.60
CA VAL A 228 -14.47 4.50 -16.00
C VAL A 228 -15.53 4.66 -17.10
N GLY A 229 -16.50 5.54 -16.84
CA GLY A 229 -17.74 5.75 -17.60
C GLY A 229 -17.72 5.35 -19.07
N GLY A 230 -18.50 4.31 -19.41
CA GLY A 230 -18.91 4.02 -20.79
C GLY A 230 -18.09 2.96 -21.55
N ARG A 231 -17.14 2.25 -20.93
CA ARG A 231 -16.64 1.00 -21.55
C ARG A 231 -17.76 -0.03 -21.61
N GLY A 232 -17.78 -0.89 -22.64
CA GLY A 232 -18.75 -1.96 -22.83
C GLY A 232 -18.62 -3.06 -21.78
N VAL A 233 -18.83 -2.74 -20.51
CA VAL A 233 -18.66 -3.65 -19.36
C VAL A 233 -19.60 -4.84 -19.44
N MET A 234 -20.76 -4.66 -20.08
CA MET A 234 -21.71 -5.74 -20.36
C MET A 234 -21.07 -6.87 -21.17
N ASP A 235 -20.09 -6.56 -22.03
CA ASP A 235 -19.36 -7.58 -22.80
C ASP A 235 -18.46 -8.44 -21.91
N LEU A 236 -18.29 -8.09 -20.63
CA LEU A 236 -17.49 -8.79 -19.63
C LEU A 236 -18.33 -9.65 -18.69
N LEU A 237 -19.62 -9.35 -18.54
CA LEU A 237 -20.53 -10.01 -17.59
C LEU A 237 -21.35 -11.09 -18.28
N ASP A 238 -21.79 -12.10 -17.53
CA ASP A 238 -22.78 -13.05 -18.02
C ASP A 238 -24.22 -12.51 -17.89
N ALA A 239 -25.13 -13.13 -18.64
CA ALA A 239 -26.52 -12.67 -18.73
C ALA A 239 -27.28 -12.76 -17.39
N GLU A 240 -26.90 -13.71 -16.53
CA GLU A 240 -27.52 -13.90 -15.21
C GLU A 240 -27.14 -12.76 -14.28
N LEU A 241 -25.85 -12.45 -14.16
CA LEU A 241 -25.36 -11.32 -13.38
C LEU A 241 -25.89 -9.99 -13.92
N ILE A 242 -25.99 -9.84 -15.25
CA ILE A 242 -26.64 -8.67 -15.86
C ILE A 242 -28.08 -8.52 -15.37
N SER A 243 -28.85 -9.62 -15.36
CA SER A 243 -30.24 -9.61 -14.89
C SER A 243 -30.30 -9.21 -13.41
N GLU A 244 -29.46 -9.81 -12.57
CA GLU A 244 -29.37 -9.52 -11.14
C GLU A 244 -29.06 -8.03 -10.88
N LEU A 245 -28.03 -7.49 -11.53
CA LEU A 245 -27.65 -6.08 -11.38
C LEU A 245 -28.70 -5.11 -11.92
N THR A 246 -29.54 -5.54 -12.87
CA THR A 246 -30.62 -4.72 -13.43
C THR A 246 -31.75 -4.48 -12.41
N GLU A 247 -31.93 -5.37 -11.44
CA GLU A 247 -32.93 -5.22 -10.37
C GLU A 247 -32.55 -4.11 -9.36
N ALA A 248 -31.26 -3.85 -9.19
CA ALA A 248 -30.74 -2.83 -8.30
C ALA A 248 -30.94 -1.42 -8.88
N ARG A 249 -32.00 -0.74 -8.43
CA ARG A 249 -32.34 0.65 -8.85
C ARG A 249 -31.24 1.68 -8.56
N TRP A 250 -30.38 1.40 -7.59
CA TRP A 250 -29.25 2.25 -7.22
C TRP A 250 -28.01 2.04 -8.13
N LEU A 251 -27.98 0.96 -8.94
CA LEU A 251 -26.94 0.67 -9.96
C LEU A 251 -27.41 0.92 -11.41
N THR A 252 -28.69 1.24 -11.60
CA THR A 252 -29.33 1.29 -12.91
C THR A 252 -30.04 2.62 -13.13
N TYR A 253 -30.02 3.10 -14.39
CA TYR A 253 -30.81 4.24 -14.80
C TYR A 253 -31.89 3.78 -15.80
N PRO A 254 -33.15 4.25 -15.68
CA PRO A 254 -34.22 3.82 -16.58
C PRO A 254 -33.85 3.97 -18.06
N GLY A 255 -33.94 2.88 -18.81
CA GLY A 255 -33.62 2.83 -20.24
C GLY A 255 -32.14 2.61 -20.59
N PHE A 256 -31.28 2.39 -19.59
CA PHE A 256 -29.87 2.05 -19.79
C PHE A 256 -29.48 0.73 -19.11
N PRO A 257 -28.46 0.02 -19.62
CA PRO A 257 -27.89 -1.15 -18.95
C PRO A 257 -27.37 -0.81 -17.52
N PRO A 258 -27.25 -1.81 -16.62
CA PRO A 258 -26.59 -1.61 -15.33
C PRO A 258 -25.15 -1.12 -15.53
N LEU A 259 -24.63 -0.38 -14.54
CA LEU A 259 -23.26 0.17 -14.54
C LEU A 259 -22.99 1.20 -15.65
N TYR A 260 -24.03 1.69 -16.34
CA TYR A 260 -23.92 2.71 -17.38
C TYR A 260 -24.09 4.13 -16.82
N GLY A 261 -23.28 5.07 -17.32
CA GLY A 261 -23.42 6.50 -17.02
C GLY A 261 -23.14 6.84 -15.55
N ALA A 262 -23.91 7.77 -14.98
CA ALA A 262 -23.71 8.30 -13.63
C ALA A 262 -24.06 7.34 -12.47
N SER A 263 -24.49 6.10 -12.76
CA SER A 263 -24.83 5.08 -11.75
C SER A 263 -23.59 4.52 -11.03
N VAL A 264 -22.44 4.52 -11.71
CA VAL A 264 -21.13 4.16 -11.15
C VAL A 264 -20.16 5.32 -11.39
N GLN A 265 -19.47 5.74 -10.34
CA GLN A 265 -18.52 6.83 -10.37
C GLN A 265 -17.15 6.38 -10.89
N SER A 266 -16.36 7.32 -11.42
CA SER A 266 -15.03 7.03 -11.95
C SER A 266 -13.99 6.83 -10.84
N GLY A 267 -12.95 6.03 -11.13
CA GLY A 267 -11.75 5.89 -10.30
C GLY A 267 -11.11 7.25 -9.95
N GLU A 268 -11.19 8.26 -10.82
CA GLU A 268 -10.71 9.63 -10.53
C GLU A 268 -11.36 10.24 -9.30
N THR A 269 -12.68 10.07 -9.13
CA THR A 269 -13.37 10.65 -7.98
C THR A 269 -13.02 9.87 -6.71
N PHE A 270 -12.84 8.55 -6.83
CA PHE A 270 -12.41 7.71 -5.71
C PHE A 270 -10.98 8.02 -5.27
N GLU A 271 -10.05 8.25 -6.20
CA GLU A 271 -8.69 8.68 -5.92
C GLU A 271 -8.69 9.89 -4.98
N ARG A 272 -9.51 10.90 -5.29
CA ARG A 272 -9.60 12.11 -4.45
C ARG A 272 -10.13 11.81 -3.04
N ILE A 273 -11.13 10.93 -2.93
CA ILE A 273 -11.65 10.46 -1.63
C ILE A 273 -10.53 9.77 -0.83
N VAL A 274 -9.75 8.90 -1.48
CA VAL A 274 -8.66 8.13 -0.84
C VAL A 274 -7.55 9.07 -0.37
N LEU A 275 -7.07 9.97 -1.22
CA LEU A 275 -6.01 10.93 -0.86
C LEU A 275 -6.41 11.84 0.30
N ASP A 276 -7.65 12.34 0.29
CA ASP A 276 -8.16 13.20 1.36
C ASP A 276 -8.40 12.41 2.65
N SER A 277 -8.85 11.15 2.54
CA SER A 277 -9.00 10.21 3.66
C SER A 277 -7.66 9.88 4.33
N LEU A 278 -6.61 9.63 3.54
CA LEU A 278 -5.26 9.42 4.06
C LEU A 278 -4.77 10.66 4.81
N ARG A 279 -4.99 11.86 4.26
CA ARG A 279 -4.59 13.10 4.93
C ARG A 279 -5.26 13.27 6.31
N ILE A 280 -6.57 13.07 6.41
CA ILE A 280 -7.27 13.21 7.70
C ILE A 280 -6.89 12.10 8.68
N TRP A 281 -6.65 10.88 8.19
CA TRP A 281 -6.22 9.76 9.03
C TRP A 281 -4.82 9.99 9.60
N PHE A 282 -3.83 10.36 8.78
CA PHE A 282 -2.48 10.66 9.26
C PHE A 282 -2.46 11.88 10.19
N THR A 283 -3.34 12.86 9.96
CA THR A 283 -3.49 14.01 10.88
C THR A 283 -3.96 13.53 12.26
N SER A 284 -4.97 12.67 12.31
CA SER A 284 -5.46 12.10 13.55
C SER A 284 -4.43 11.20 14.22
N ARG A 285 -3.74 10.35 13.44
CA ARG A 285 -2.65 9.50 13.91
C ARG A 285 -1.53 10.32 14.54
N ARG A 286 -1.14 11.42 13.89
CA ARG A 286 -0.14 12.36 14.43
C ARG A 286 -0.61 12.93 15.76
N ASN A 287 -1.87 13.35 15.87
CA ASN A 287 -2.40 13.87 17.13
C ASN A 287 -2.32 12.81 18.24
N LYS A 288 -2.65 11.55 17.94
CA LYS A 288 -2.55 10.44 18.89
C LYS A 288 -1.11 10.19 19.36
N ASP A 289 -0.17 10.11 18.42
CA ASP A 289 1.22 9.71 18.72
C ASP A 289 2.06 10.86 19.30
N PHE A 290 1.80 12.10 18.92
CA PHE A 290 2.64 13.26 19.25
C PHE A 290 2.01 14.24 20.24
N LEU A 291 0.70 14.18 20.47
CA LEU A 291 0.01 15.08 21.40
C LEU A 291 -0.62 14.28 22.55
N THR A 292 -0.76 14.93 23.70
CA THR A 292 -1.55 14.45 24.82
C THR A 292 -3.05 14.64 24.54
N GLU A 293 -3.91 14.04 25.36
CA GLU A 293 -5.37 14.26 25.27
C GLU A 293 -5.78 15.73 25.43
N LYS A 294 -4.92 16.57 26.04
CA LYS A 294 -5.14 18.02 26.19
C LYS A 294 -4.67 18.84 24.99
N GLY A 295 -4.09 18.21 23.96
CA GLY A 295 -3.50 18.90 22.82
C GLY A 295 -2.09 19.45 23.08
N GLU A 296 -1.47 19.15 24.22
CA GLU A 296 -0.08 19.52 24.53
C GLU A 296 0.89 18.55 23.86
N THR A 297 2.09 19.02 23.52
CA THR A 297 3.13 18.23 22.88
C THR A 297 3.67 17.14 23.81
N LYS A 298 3.70 15.90 23.34
CA LYS A 298 4.39 14.81 24.04
C LYS A 298 5.90 15.00 23.93
N LYS A 299 6.59 14.98 25.07
CA LYS A 299 8.06 14.99 25.10
C LYS A 299 8.66 13.76 24.42
N ARG A 300 8.01 12.60 24.57
CA ARG A 300 8.36 11.34 23.92
C ARG A 300 7.14 10.85 23.13
N PRO A 301 7.18 10.88 21.79
CA PRO A 301 6.06 10.45 20.98
C PRO A 301 6.00 8.92 20.91
N ASP A 302 4.81 8.40 20.66
CA ASP A 302 4.59 6.97 20.49
C ASP A 302 4.91 6.51 19.06
N ASN A 303 5.22 5.23 18.88
CA ASN A 303 5.34 4.58 17.56
C ASN A 303 6.37 5.21 16.60
N ILE A 304 7.44 5.81 17.12
CA ILE A 304 8.44 6.53 16.31
C ILE A 304 9.05 5.66 15.20
N GLN A 305 9.30 4.38 15.48
CA GLN A 305 9.85 3.45 14.50
C GLN A 305 8.87 3.19 13.36
N ARG A 306 7.56 3.21 13.63
CA ARG A 306 6.53 3.04 12.59
C ARG A 306 6.43 4.26 11.69
N TRP A 307 6.50 5.46 12.27
CA TRP A 307 6.62 6.70 11.51
C TRP A 307 7.90 6.75 10.66
N ALA A 308 9.03 6.36 11.24
CA ALA A 308 10.29 6.28 10.52
C ALA A 308 10.24 5.25 9.38
N ALA A 309 9.51 4.15 9.52
CA ALA A 309 9.40 3.13 8.46
C ALA A 309 8.97 3.69 7.10
N HIS A 310 8.12 4.72 7.06
CA HIS A 310 7.70 5.36 5.80
C HIS A 310 8.86 6.02 5.02
N PHE A 311 9.96 6.39 5.70
CA PHE A 311 11.13 7.01 5.08
C PHE A 311 12.08 5.99 4.45
N PHE A 312 12.16 4.79 5.04
CA PHE A 312 13.14 3.77 4.70
C PHE A 312 12.53 2.62 3.89
N LEU A 313 11.28 2.27 4.19
CA LEU A 313 10.62 1.07 3.70
C LEU A 313 9.50 1.42 2.75
N THR A 314 9.12 0.44 1.96
CA THR A 314 7.85 0.43 1.25
C THR A 314 6.87 -0.36 2.09
N THR A 315 6.10 0.32 2.95
CA THR A 315 5.17 -0.36 3.86
C THR A 315 3.96 -0.90 3.11
N ASN A 316 3.65 -0.30 1.97
CA ASN A 316 2.56 -0.69 1.09
C ASN A 316 2.96 -0.51 -0.38
N ILE A 317 2.30 -1.25 -1.27
CA ILE A 317 2.57 -1.25 -2.72
C ILE A 317 1.31 -0.86 -3.47
N ASN A 318 1.51 -0.02 -4.49
CA ASN A 318 0.53 0.36 -5.49
C ASN A 318 0.90 -0.27 -6.85
N ILE A 319 -0.04 -0.25 -7.79
CA ILE A 319 0.15 -0.71 -9.17
C ILE A 319 0.02 0.50 -10.10
N ALA A 320 0.85 0.53 -11.14
CA ALA A 320 0.80 1.51 -12.21
C ALA A 320 0.88 0.83 -13.56
N ALA A 321 0.41 1.51 -14.60
CA ALA A 321 0.66 1.10 -15.96
C ALA A 321 0.73 2.29 -16.91
N THR A 322 1.20 2.01 -18.12
CA THR A 322 1.19 2.99 -19.20
C THR A 322 -0.25 3.32 -19.57
N SER A 323 -0.60 4.61 -19.60
CA SER A 323 -1.88 5.03 -20.16
C SER A 323 -1.92 4.73 -21.66
N ASN A 324 -2.98 4.07 -22.12
CA ASN A 324 -3.17 3.75 -23.54
C ASN A 324 -2.88 4.97 -24.44
N ASN A 325 -2.05 4.75 -25.47
CA ASN A 325 -1.60 5.72 -26.48
C ASN A 325 -0.42 6.63 -26.11
N ALA A 326 0.12 6.59 -24.88
CA ALA A 326 1.21 7.49 -24.50
C ALA A 326 2.61 6.90 -24.71
N ASN A 327 2.76 5.57 -24.66
CA ASN A 327 4.07 4.87 -24.61
C ASN A 327 5.02 5.49 -23.58
N ILE A 328 4.52 5.75 -22.36
CA ILE A 328 5.29 6.31 -21.25
C ILE A 328 5.32 5.29 -20.13
N VAL A 329 6.53 4.90 -19.71
CA VAL A 329 6.72 4.07 -18.51
C VAL A 329 6.42 4.92 -17.28
N PRO A 330 5.65 4.41 -16.29
CA PRO A 330 5.44 5.14 -15.04
C PRO A 330 6.77 5.46 -14.33
N SER A 331 6.93 6.69 -13.84
CA SER A 331 8.18 7.17 -13.22
C SER A 331 8.62 6.34 -12.01
N ASP A 332 7.67 5.82 -11.24
CA ASP A 332 7.91 4.92 -10.11
C ASP A 332 8.53 3.58 -10.46
N HIS A 333 8.74 3.27 -11.75
CA HIS A 333 9.65 2.20 -12.12
C HIS A 333 11.12 2.55 -11.85
N PHE A 334 11.46 3.84 -11.95
CA PHE A 334 12.84 4.30 -12.00
C PHE A 334 13.25 5.09 -10.76
N PHE A 335 12.35 5.78 -10.08
CA PHE A 335 12.63 6.48 -8.82
C PHE A 335 11.32 6.76 -8.07
N ASN A 336 11.39 7.09 -6.77
CA ASN A 336 10.19 7.22 -5.94
C ASN A 336 9.48 8.56 -6.19
N TYR A 337 8.71 8.64 -7.28
CA TYR A 337 8.06 9.87 -7.69
C TYR A 337 6.94 10.26 -6.73
N GLU A 338 6.18 9.29 -6.20
CA GLU A 338 5.12 9.57 -5.22
C GLU A 338 5.66 10.26 -3.96
N MET A 339 6.77 9.79 -3.41
CA MET A 339 7.41 10.41 -2.25
C MET A 339 7.93 11.82 -2.56
N LEU A 340 8.65 11.95 -3.68
CA LEU A 340 9.41 13.15 -3.99
C LEU A 340 8.56 14.31 -4.52
N ARG A 341 7.46 14.03 -5.26
CA ARG A 341 6.63 15.07 -5.90
C ARG A 341 5.95 16.04 -4.92
N GLY A 342 5.65 15.60 -3.69
CA GLY A 342 4.86 16.36 -2.72
C GLY A 342 5.63 16.94 -1.53
N TYR A 343 6.92 16.65 -1.39
CA TYR A 343 7.71 17.15 -0.26
C TYR A 343 9.14 17.56 -0.57
N SER A 344 9.84 16.86 -1.46
CA SER A 344 11.28 17.06 -1.65
C SER A 344 11.62 18.11 -2.71
N ASP A 345 12.67 18.87 -2.47
CA ASP A 345 13.35 19.67 -3.50
C ASP A 345 14.38 18.86 -4.31
N LEU A 346 14.52 17.55 -4.07
CA LEU A 346 15.34 16.66 -4.90
C LEU A 346 14.88 16.63 -6.37
N LEU A 347 13.60 16.96 -6.63
CA LEU A 347 13.12 17.12 -8.00
C LEU A 347 13.35 18.58 -8.43
N PRO A 348 14.17 18.84 -9.45
CA PRO A 348 14.67 20.18 -9.77
C PRO A 348 13.59 21.20 -10.13
N ASN A 349 12.38 20.76 -10.49
CA ASN A 349 11.31 21.63 -10.99
C ASN A 349 10.40 22.28 -9.94
N ARG A 350 10.52 21.92 -8.66
CA ARG A 350 9.41 22.18 -7.71
C ARG A 350 9.29 23.64 -7.27
N SER A 351 10.41 24.34 -7.17
CA SER A 351 10.51 25.67 -6.54
C SER A 351 11.11 26.74 -7.48
N LEU A 352 11.12 26.47 -8.79
CA LEU A 352 11.83 27.29 -9.79
C LEU A 352 11.30 28.71 -9.98
N ASN A 353 10.12 29.00 -9.46
CA ASN A 353 9.48 30.31 -9.52
C ASN A 353 9.53 31.07 -8.19
N ASP A 354 10.21 30.54 -7.17
CA ASP A 354 10.39 31.17 -5.86
C ASP A 354 11.81 31.77 -5.77
N ASP A 355 11.92 33.08 -5.95
CA ASP A 355 13.20 33.80 -5.91
C ASP A 355 13.82 33.80 -4.50
N GLN A 356 13.00 33.72 -3.44
CA GLN A 356 13.49 33.62 -2.06
C GLN A 356 14.09 32.25 -1.80
N TRP A 357 13.45 31.18 -2.31
CA TRP A 357 14.00 29.84 -2.28
C TRP A 357 15.32 29.77 -3.06
N LEU A 358 15.39 30.31 -4.27
CA LEU A 358 16.62 30.31 -5.08
C LEU A 358 17.76 31.05 -4.39
N ALA A 359 17.49 32.23 -3.82
CA ALA A 359 18.48 32.99 -3.07
C ALA A 359 19.04 32.21 -1.86
N GLY A 360 18.21 31.40 -1.21
CA GLY A 360 18.61 30.57 -0.07
C GLY A 360 19.39 29.30 -0.45
N HIS A 361 19.26 28.81 -1.68
CA HIS A 361 19.83 27.53 -2.13
C HIS A 361 21.03 27.67 -3.09
N ILE A 362 21.29 28.87 -3.59
CA ILE A 362 22.50 29.15 -4.37
C ILE A 362 23.71 29.18 -3.44
N LEU A 363 24.71 28.38 -3.78
CA LEU A 363 25.96 28.30 -3.04
C LEU A 363 26.91 29.41 -3.51
N LYS A 364 27.80 29.84 -2.60
CA LYS A 364 28.83 30.85 -2.91
C LYS A 364 29.81 30.37 -3.98
N GLU A 365 30.09 29.07 -3.99
CA GLU A 365 30.98 28.42 -4.94
C GLU A 365 30.21 27.39 -5.76
N THR A 366 30.50 27.33 -7.06
CA THR A 366 29.92 26.33 -7.97
C THR A 366 30.40 24.94 -7.56
N PRO A 367 29.48 24.01 -7.24
CA PRO A 367 29.89 22.66 -6.84
C PRO A 367 30.59 21.92 -7.95
N ALA A 368 31.54 21.06 -7.57
CA ALA A 368 32.33 20.27 -8.51
C ALA A 368 31.45 19.42 -9.45
N ALA A 369 30.31 18.92 -8.95
CA ALA A 369 29.36 18.18 -9.78
C ALA A 369 28.78 19.02 -10.92
N LEU A 370 28.44 20.30 -10.68
CA LEU A 370 27.93 21.18 -11.73
C LEU A 370 29.03 21.54 -12.73
N THR A 371 30.26 21.76 -12.28
CA THR A 371 31.41 21.96 -13.17
C THR A 371 31.66 20.73 -14.05
N ALA A 372 31.62 19.53 -13.47
CA ALA A 372 31.80 18.28 -14.21
C ALA A 372 30.67 18.07 -15.23
N TRP A 373 29.42 18.29 -14.82
CA TRP A 373 28.26 18.22 -15.69
C TRP A 373 28.35 19.18 -16.87
N ASN A 374 28.69 20.45 -16.61
CA ASN A 374 28.86 21.46 -17.65
C ASN A 374 29.95 21.08 -18.67
N LYS A 375 31.09 20.55 -18.20
CA LYS A 375 32.17 20.04 -19.06
C LYS A 375 31.69 18.91 -19.97
N GLU A 376 30.94 17.96 -19.42
CA GLU A 376 30.40 16.83 -20.15
C GLU A 376 29.40 17.28 -21.23
N GLN A 377 28.43 18.13 -20.85
CA GLN A 377 27.37 18.58 -21.77
C GLN A 377 27.88 19.52 -22.87
N PHE A 378 28.80 20.43 -22.55
CA PHE A 378 29.25 21.48 -23.47
C PHE A 378 30.65 21.26 -24.04
N LYS A 379 31.27 20.08 -23.83
CA LYS A 379 32.56 19.67 -24.41
C LYS A 379 33.68 20.73 -24.26
N ASN A 380 33.78 21.33 -23.07
CA ASN A 380 34.71 22.42 -22.71
C ASN A 380 34.42 23.82 -23.28
N ASP A 381 33.24 24.06 -23.88
CA ASP A 381 32.81 25.42 -24.26
C ASP A 381 32.27 26.17 -23.02
N GLU A 382 33.18 26.77 -22.26
CA GLU A 382 32.87 27.43 -20.98
C GLU A 382 31.84 28.56 -21.10
N HIS A 383 31.70 29.19 -22.28
CA HIS A 383 30.70 30.23 -22.52
C HIS A 383 29.26 29.72 -22.48
N LYS A 384 29.06 28.40 -22.60
CA LYS A 384 27.74 27.76 -22.52
C LYS A 384 27.44 27.16 -21.16
N TYR A 385 28.39 27.22 -20.22
CA TYR A 385 28.21 26.63 -18.90
C TYR A 385 27.05 27.32 -18.19
N LEU A 386 26.15 26.50 -17.65
CA LEU A 386 25.05 27.01 -16.85
C LEU A 386 25.58 27.40 -15.48
N THR A 387 25.16 28.58 -15.00
CA THR A 387 25.25 28.90 -13.57
C THR A 387 24.33 27.97 -12.77
N GLN A 388 24.50 27.91 -11.45
CA GLN A 388 23.64 27.09 -10.60
C GLN A 388 22.16 27.49 -10.75
N GLU A 389 21.87 28.79 -10.77
CA GLU A 389 20.53 29.32 -10.99
C GLU A 389 19.97 28.91 -12.37
N GLN A 390 20.77 29.07 -13.43
CA GLN A 390 20.37 28.68 -14.77
C GLN A 390 20.11 27.18 -14.87
N TRP A 391 20.92 26.35 -14.18
CA TRP A 391 20.73 24.91 -14.14
C TRP A 391 19.41 24.55 -13.48
N PHE A 392 19.13 25.10 -12.28
CA PHE A 392 17.86 24.90 -11.58
C PHE A 392 16.70 25.25 -12.53
N ARG A 393 16.70 26.43 -13.14
CA ARG A 393 15.60 26.91 -13.99
C ARG A 393 15.42 26.13 -15.30
N THR A 394 16.48 25.48 -15.79
CA THR A 394 16.50 24.85 -17.12
C THR A 394 16.20 23.36 -17.06
N TYR A 395 16.68 22.66 -16.03
CA TYR A 395 16.64 21.20 -16.02
C TYR A 395 15.35 20.65 -15.43
N SER A 396 14.72 19.74 -16.18
CA SER A 396 13.48 19.06 -15.80
C SER A 396 13.63 17.55 -15.92
N ILE A 397 12.84 16.81 -15.12
CA ILE A 397 12.81 15.35 -15.23
C ILE A 397 12.16 14.98 -16.56
N SER A 398 12.88 14.19 -17.35
CA SER A 398 12.40 13.73 -18.65
C SER A 398 11.21 12.75 -18.52
N SER A 399 10.32 12.76 -19.51
CA SER A 399 9.30 11.70 -19.63
C SER A 399 9.94 10.40 -20.15
N PHE A 400 9.64 9.27 -19.52
CA PHE A 400 10.17 7.95 -19.90
C PHE A 400 9.43 7.32 -21.09
N LYS A 401 9.55 7.96 -22.26
CA LYS A 401 8.97 7.43 -23.50
C LYS A 401 9.74 6.21 -23.99
N TYR A 402 9.03 5.23 -24.52
CA TYR A 402 9.62 4.03 -25.10
C TYR A 402 9.08 3.77 -26.51
N ASP A 403 9.84 3.03 -27.33
CA ASP A 403 9.39 2.56 -28.63
C ASP A 403 8.45 1.35 -28.48
N GLY A 404 7.22 1.47 -29.01
CA GLY A 404 6.21 0.45 -28.88
C GLY A 404 6.57 -0.88 -29.56
N LEU A 405 7.27 -0.85 -30.69
CA LEU A 405 7.70 -2.06 -31.40
C LEU A 405 8.77 -2.81 -30.61
N SER A 406 9.76 -2.08 -30.07
CA SER A 406 10.79 -2.63 -29.19
C SER A 406 10.21 -3.24 -27.92
N TYR A 407 9.20 -2.60 -27.32
CA TYR A 407 8.44 -3.18 -26.20
C TYR A 407 7.73 -4.48 -26.61
N LEU A 408 7.02 -4.51 -27.75
CA LEU A 408 6.33 -5.71 -28.21
C LEU A 408 7.30 -6.87 -28.47
N TRP A 409 8.48 -6.58 -29.01
CA TRP A 409 9.54 -7.57 -29.15
C TRP A 409 9.99 -8.09 -27.77
N ALA A 410 10.35 -7.21 -26.84
CA ALA A 410 10.83 -7.60 -25.52
C ALA A 410 9.78 -8.38 -24.72
N SER A 411 8.51 -7.97 -24.79
CA SER A 411 7.37 -8.65 -24.18
C SER A 411 7.22 -10.09 -24.70
N ARG A 412 7.44 -10.32 -26.00
CA ARG A 412 7.41 -11.65 -26.63
C ARG A 412 8.62 -12.50 -26.23
N GLU A 413 9.82 -11.93 -26.20
CA GLU A 413 11.03 -12.64 -25.76
C GLU A 413 10.89 -13.15 -24.32
N LEU A 414 10.33 -12.32 -23.44
CA LEU A 414 10.04 -12.70 -22.05
C LEU A 414 8.84 -13.62 -21.90
N LYS A 415 8.06 -13.84 -22.98
CA LYS A 415 6.79 -14.57 -22.92
C LYS A 415 5.92 -14.01 -21.79
N LEU A 416 5.83 -12.68 -21.70
CA LEU A 416 4.97 -12.03 -20.72
C LEU A 416 3.53 -12.48 -20.96
N CYS A 417 2.82 -12.73 -19.88
CA CYS A 417 1.43 -13.17 -19.93
C CYS A 417 0.71 -12.84 -18.63
N THR A 418 -0.61 -12.79 -18.67
CA THR A 418 -1.43 -12.86 -17.48
C THR A 418 -1.80 -14.31 -17.18
N LEU A 419 -1.87 -14.67 -15.90
CA LEU A 419 -2.07 -16.04 -15.44
C LEU A 419 -3.31 -16.14 -14.56
N GLN A 420 -4.03 -17.26 -14.65
CA GLN A 420 -5.07 -17.61 -13.69
C GLN A 420 -4.85 -19.00 -13.12
N GLU A 421 -5.10 -19.17 -11.83
CA GLU A 421 -5.05 -20.48 -11.18
C GLU A 421 -6.14 -21.39 -11.77
N VAL A 422 -5.78 -22.63 -12.06
CA VAL A 422 -6.69 -23.65 -12.60
C VAL A 422 -6.62 -24.92 -11.76
N ALA A 423 -7.76 -25.62 -11.62
CA ALA A 423 -7.81 -26.83 -10.80
C ALA A 423 -6.98 -27.98 -11.39
N ASN A 424 -7.05 -28.18 -12.71
CA ASN A 424 -6.43 -29.32 -13.37
C ASN A 424 -5.01 -28.98 -13.86
N VAL A 425 -4.06 -29.87 -13.58
CA VAL A 425 -2.66 -29.72 -14.05
C VAL A 425 -2.56 -29.77 -15.58
N GLN A 426 -3.48 -30.47 -16.25
CA GLN A 426 -3.51 -30.60 -17.71
C GLN A 426 -3.82 -29.27 -18.42
N ASP A 427 -4.52 -28.37 -17.73
CA ASP A 427 -4.86 -27.05 -18.26
C ASP A 427 -3.74 -26.02 -18.01
N ALA A 428 -2.73 -26.38 -17.21
CA ALA A 428 -1.67 -25.48 -16.76
C ALA A 428 -0.54 -25.32 -17.79
N GLN A 429 -0.04 -24.09 -17.95
CA GLN A 429 1.21 -23.77 -18.65
C GLN A 429 2.36 -23.50 -17.68
N LEU A 430 2.04 -23.25 -16.41
CA LEU A 430 2.99 -23.08 -15.33
C LEU A 430 2.53 -23.91 -14.13
N VAL A 431 3.37 -24.84 -13.70
CA VAL A 431 3.15 -25.63 -12.48
C VAL A 431 4.22 -25.23 -11.49
N VAL A 432 3.80 -24.84 -10.29
CA VAL A 432 4.67 -24.23 -9.30
C VAL A 432 4.58 -25.03 -8.02
N PRO A 433 5.71 -25.51 -7.46
CA PRO A 433 5.70 -26.10 -6.14
C PRO A 433 5.12 -25.13 -5.09
N ALA A 434 4.29 -25.64 -4.18
CA ALA A 434 3.54 -24.82 -3.22
C ALA A 434 4.44 -23.92 -2.35
N ASN A 435 5.71 -24.30 -2.17
CA ASN A 435 6.71 -23.58 -1.38
C ASN A 435 7.56 -22.55 -2.17
N ILE A 436 7.49 -22.51 -3.51
CA ILE A 436 8.39 -21.69 -4.33
C ILE A 436 7.84 -20.29 -4.64
N LEU A 437 6.56 -20.16 -5.02
CA LEU A 437 5.96 -18.83 -5.25
C LEU A 437 5.41 -18.17 -3.97
N ALA A 438 5.45 -18.90 -2.86
CA ALA A 438 4.95 -18.44 -1.58
C ALA A 438 6.02 -18.47 -0.49
N GLY A 439 7.32 -18.55 -0.80
CA GLY A 439 8.36 -18.56 0.25
C GLY A 439 8.16 -19.61 1.36
N GLY A 440 7.51 -20.74 1.06
CA GLY A 440 7.14 -21.74 2.08
C GLY A 440 5.98 -21.35 3.03
N ILE A 441 5.13 -20.39 2.67
CA ILE A 441 3.95 -19.98 3.46
C ILE A 441 2.98 -21.15 3.61
N PHE A 442 2.75 -21.57 4.86
CA PHE A 442 1.54 -22.29 5.22
C PHE A 442 0.37 -21.31 5.17
N MET A 443 -0.54 -21.56 4.23
CA MET A 443 -1.75 -20.78 4.03
C MET A 443 -2.63 -20.90 5.28
N GLY A 444 -2.79 -19.79 6.02
CA GLY A 444 -3.69 -19.76 7.16
C GLY A 444 -5.16 -19.79 6.73
N THR A 445 -5.92 -20.66 7.37
CA THR A 445 -7.31 -21.05 7.07
C THR A 445 -8.31 -19.91 7.25
N LEU A 446 -9.18 -19.69 6.27
CA LEU A 446 -10.38 -18.86 6.40
C LEU A 446 -11.57 -19.83 6.36
N GLU A 447 -11.92 -20.45 7.49
CA GLU A 447 -13.33 -20.81 7.77
C GLU A 447 -13.54 -21.43 9.16
N ASP A 448 -12.63 -22.23 9.72
CA ASP A 448 -12.80 -22.77 11.09
C ASP A 448 -11.54 -23.47 11.66
N GLY A 449 -10.37 -23.25 11.05
CA GLY A 449 -9.15 -24.00 11.37
C GLY A 449 -9.21 -25.49 11.01
N LYS A 450 -10.26 -25.96 10.31
CA LYS A 450 -10.39 -27.33 9.78
C LYS A 450 -10.37 -27.39 8.26
N GLU A 451 -10.17 -26.28 7.58
CA GLU A 451 -9.80 -26.29 6.18
C GLU A 451 -8.44 -26.97 6.02
N ASP A 452 -8.48 -28.28 5.79
CA ASP A 452 -7.42 -29.00 5.11
C ASP A 452 -7.37 -28.41 3.70
N ILE A 453 -6.52 -27.40 3.51
CA ILE A 453 -6.10 -26.99 2.17
C ILE A 453 -5.36 -28.20 1.62
N ARG A 454 -6.10 -29.14 1.04
CA ARG A 454 -5.59 -30.19 0.18
C ARG A 454 -5.12 -29.60 -1.15
N GLY A 455 -4.46 -28.45 -1.11
CA GLY A 455 -3.56 -28.00 -2.14
C GLY A 455 -2.35 -28.90 -2.03
N GLY A 456 -2.23 -29.85 -2.94
CA GLY A 456 -1.08 -30.73 -3.04
C GLY A 456 0.23 -29.95 -3.13
N ALA A 457 1.34 -30.67 -3.33
CA ALA A 457 2.69 -30.11 -3.43
C ALA A 457 2.90 -29.01 -4.51
N GLN A 458 1.86 -28.54 -5.21
CA GLN A 458 1.91 -27.64 -6.36
C GLN A 458 0.64 -26.76 -6.54
N VAL A 459 0.80 -25.65 -7.26
CA VAL A 459 -0.23 -24.74 -7.79
C VAL A 459 -0.13 -24.69 -9.31
N ASN A 460 -1.26 -24.69 -9.99
CA ASN A 460 -1.36 -24.80 -11.44
C ASN A 460 -1.89 -23.48 -12.03
N PHE A 461 -1.19 -22.90 -13.00
CA PHE A 461 -1.58 -21.66 -13.67
C PHE A 461 -1.71 -21.86 -15.17
N ALA A 462 -2.81 -21.35 -15.73
CA ALA A 462 -3.03 -21.27 -17.17
C ALA A 462 -2.81 -19.83 -17.67
N VAL A 463 -2.34 -19.70 -18.91
CA VAL A 463 -2.20 -18.39 -19.57
C VAL A 463 -3.58 -17.89 -19.99
N GLN A 464 -3.98 -16.75 -19.41
CA GLN A 464 -5.18 -16.02 -19.80
C GLN A 464 -4.93 -15.24 -21.09
N GLN A 465 -3.91 -14.38 -21.09
CA GLN A 465 -3.57 -13.52 -22.22
C GLN A 465 -2.05 -13.42 -22.37
N TRP A 466 -1.56 -13.45 -23.61
CA TRP A 466 -0.17 -13.12 -23.92
C TRP A 466 0.03 -11.60 -23.93
N GLY A 467 1.14 -11.14 -23.36
CA GLY A 467 1.43 -9.73 -23.07
C GLY A 467 0.97 -9.31 -21.66
N GLU A 468 0.91 -8.01 -21.44
CA GLU A 468 0.53 -7.39 -20.16
C GLU A 468 -0.94 -6.90 -20.12
N GLY A 469 -1.78 -7.40 -21.04
CA GLY A 469 -3.15 -6.88 -21.22
C GLY A 469 -3.22 -5.64 -22.10
N ASP A 470 -4.24 -4.80 -21.88
CA ASP A 470 -4.47 -3.59 -22.67
C ASP A 470 -3.51 -2.44 -22.32
N ASN A 471 -2.92 -2.45 -21.12
CA ASN A 471 -2.03 -1.40 -20.64
C ASN A 471 -0.61 -1.98 -20.45
N PRO A 472 0.38 -1.57 -21.26
CA PRO A 472 1.78 -1.95 -21.08
C PRO A 472 2.38 -1.51 -19.74
N TRP A 473 3.48 -2.15 -19.33
CA TRP A 473 4.23 -1.78 -18.12
C TRP A 473 3.39 -1.82 -16.85
N VAL A 474 2.68 -2.91 -16.60
CA VAL A 474 1.93 -3.13 -15.35
C VAL A 474 2.91 -3.35 -14.19
N ILE A 475 3.46 -2.28 -13.64
CA ILE A 475 4.52 -2.33 -12.65
C ILE A 475 3.97 -2.16 -11.23
N LEU A 476 4.79 -2.57 -10.27
CA LEU A 476 4.62 -2.16 -8.88
C LEU A 476 5.23 -0.77 -8.71
N GLN A 477 4.53 0.10 -7.99
CA GLN A 477 4.99 1.44 -7.63
C GLN A 477 4.94 1.65 -6.11
N SER A 478 5.68 2.65 -5.66
CA SER A 478 5.64 3.12 -4.27
C SER A 478 4.21 3.54 -3.89
N SER A 479 3.83 3.37 -2.61
CA SER A 479 2.50 3.73 -2.17
C SER A 479 2.39 5.21 -1.80
N VAL A 480 1.27 5.82 -2.18
CA VAL A 480 0.93 7.19 -1.76
C VAL A 480 0.74 7.30 -0.23
N ASP A 481 0.43 6.20 0.43
CA ASP A 481 0.29 6.10 1.88
C ASP A 481 1.63 6.37 2.58
N ASP A 482 2.73 5.79 2.07
CA ASP A 482 4.09 6.08 2.55
C ASP A 482 4.47 7.55 2.33
N ALA A 483 4.12 8.11 1.17
CA ALA A 483 4.36 9.52 0.88
C ALA A 483 3.62 10.43 1.88
N HIS A 484 2.35 10.18 2.15
CA HIS A 484 1.57 10.94 3.14
C HIS A 484 2.10 10.78 4.57
N GLY A 485 2.58 9.60 4.94
CA GLY A 485 3.24 9.36 6.22
C GLY A 485 4.48 10.24 6.39
N VAL A 486 5.36 10.26 5.40
CA VAL A 486 6.54 11.15 5.40
C VAL A 486 6.14 12.62 5.42
N TRP A 487 5.21 13.04 4.57
CA TRP A 487 4.80 14.45 4.49
C TRP A 487 4.22 14.94 5.82
N THR A 488 3.44 14.10 6.50
CA THR A 488 2.88 14.40 7.81
C THR A 488 3.98 14.48 8.86
N ALA A 489 4.90 13.52 8.88
CA ALA A 489 6.01 13.49 9.83
C ALA A 489 7.01 14.65 9.67
N GLN A 490 7.11 15.23 8.48
CA GLN A 490 8.03 16.33 8.17
C GLN A 490 7.42 17.73 8.26
N LYS A 491 6.10 17.85 8.24
CA LYS A 491 5.37 19.12 8.31
C LYS A 491 4.32 19.11 9.43
N MET A 492 4.60 18.37 10.51
CA MET A 492 3.71 18.36 11.65
C MET A 492 3.82 19.66 12.43
N PHE A 493 2.74 19.99 13.11
CA PHE A 493 2.71 21.07 14.09
C PHE A 493 2.69 20.48 15.49
N LEU A 494 3.38 21.14 16.42
CA LEU A 494 3.34 20.78 17.82
C LEU A 494 2.03 21.23 18.47
N GLY A 495 1.86 20.90 19.76
CA GLY A 495 0.70 21.28 20.54
C GLY A 495 0.64 22.76 20.89
N ASP A 496 -0.42 23.13 21.60
CA ASP A 496 -0.69 24.52 22.02
C ASP A 496 0.40 25.07 22.94
N ASP A 497 1.06 24.21 23.72
CA ASP A 497 2.19 24.54 24.60
C ASP A 497 3.43 25.05 23.83
N LYS A 498 3.51 24.74 22.53
CA LYS A 498 4.54 25.20 21.60
C LYS A 498 3.97 26.13 20.52
N GLN A 499 2.79 26.70 20.75
CA GLN A 499 2.12 27.63 19.83
C GLN A 499 1.96 27.06 18.41
N SER A 500 1.73 25.75 18.28
CA SER A 500 1.68 25.08 16.98
C SER A 500 2.93 25.30 16.11
N ALA A 501 4.12 25.39 16.72
CA ALA A 501 5.37 25.50 15.97
C ALA A 501 5.59 24.28 15.05
N ARG A 502 6.29 24.48 13.93
CA ARG A 502 6.63 23.42 12.98
C ARG A 502 7.58 22.42 13.65
N CYS A 503 7.39 21.14 13.35
CA CYS A 503 8.27 20.07 13.77
C CYS A 503 8.48 19.04 12.65
N GLN A 504 9.65 18.42 12.65
CA GLN A 504 10.05 17.42 11.67
C GLN A 504 10.79 16.26 12.35
N LEU A 505 10.69 15.06 11.78
CA LEU A 505 11.45 13.89 12.26
C LEU A 505 12.89 13.90 11.74
N PHE A 506 13.09 14.33 10.51
CA PHE A 506 14.41 14.49 9.89
C PHE A 506 14.52 15.88 9.27
N SER A 507 15.69 16.52 9.39
CA SER A 507 16.02 17.70 8.62
C SER A 507 15.96 17.40 7.11
N GLU A 508 15.67 18.43 6.31
CA GLU A 508 15.62 18.29 4.85
C GLU A 508 16.94 17.75 4.28
N LYS A 509 18.07 18.16 4.88
CA LYS A 509 19.40 17.63 4.57
C LYS A 509 19.46 16.11 4.75
N THR A 510 19.09 15.61 5.93
CA THR A 510 19.10 14.18 6.25
C THR A 510 18.08 13.40 5.42
N PHE A 511 16.88 13.96 5.23
CA PHE A 511 15.86 13.37 4.37
C PHE A 511 16.36 13.20 2.93
N ASN A 512 16.94 14.23 2.35
CA ASN A 512 17.47 14.18 0.99
C ASN A 512 18.61 13.16 0.88
N ALA A 513 19.53 13.15 1.84
CA ALA A 513 20.62 12.17 1.89
C ALA A 513 20.12 10.72 1.96
N LEU A 514 19.08 10.48 2.76
CA LEU A 514 18.43 9.19 2.90
C LEU A 514 17.72 8.74 1.62
N GLN A 515 16.92 9.62 1.00
CA GLN A 515 16.23 9.29 -0.25
C GLN A 515 17.18 9.05 -1.41
N MET A 516 18.39 9.64 -1.36
CA MET A 516 19.45 9.41 -2.34
C MET A 516 20.20 8.08 -2.17
N VAL A 517 20.00 7.37 -1.06
CA VAL A 517 20.45 5.98 -0.94
C VAL A 517 19.53 5.11 -1.77
N ASP A 518 20.07 4.55 -2.87
CA ASP A 518 19.34 3.60 -3.71
C ASP A 518 18.07 4.20 -4.35
N PHE A 519 18.10 5.49 -4.69
CA PHE A 519 16.93 6.22 -5.21
C PHE A 519 16.36 5.63 -6.51
N TRP A 520 17.19 4.88 -7.25
CA TRP A 520 16.82 4.17 -8.47
C TRP A 520 16.03 2.86 -8.22
N ASN A 521 15.95 2.40 -6.97
CA ASN A 521 15.10 1.30 -6.53
C ASN A 521 14.02 1.82 -5.55
N PRO A 522 12.91 2.37 -6.08
CA PRO A 522 11.87 3.00 -5.26
C PRO A 522 11.17 2.05 -4.29
N ILE A 523 11.09 0.77 -4.67
CA ILE A 523 10.51 -0.31 -3.88
C ILE A 523 11.55 -1.40 -3.63
N TYR A 524 11.42 -2.11 -2.50
CA TYR A 524 12.32 -3.20 -2.09
C TYR A 524 13.80 -2.81 -2.02
N SER A 525 14.09 -1.56 -1.63
CA SER A 525 15.47 -1.13 -1.37
C SER A 525 16.02 -1.82 -0.13
N TRP A 526 16.83 -2.86 -0.32
CA TRP A 526 17.53 -3.54 0.77
C TRP A 526 18.51 -2.61 1.49
N ARG A 527 19.04 -1.61 0.77
CA ARG A 527 19.95 -0.60 1.31
C ARG A 527 19.26 0.28 2.35
N ARG A 528 18.08 0.82 2.03
CA ARG A 528 17.28 1.62 2.97
C ARG A 528 16.72 0.75 4.10
N LEU A 529 16.34 -0.50 3.82
CA LEU A 529 15.96 -1.48 4.83
C LEU A 529 17.08 -1.74 5.86
N LYS A 530 18.33 -1.85 5.40
CA LYS A 530 19.49 -1.99 6.30
C LYS A 530 19.70 -0.75 7.17
N LEU A 531 19.51 0.44 6.62
CA LEU A 531 19.62 1.69 7.39
C LEU A 531 18.53 1.81 8.48
N MET A 532 17.33 1.28 8.22
CA MET A 532 16.24 1.26 9.21
C MET A 532 16.62 0.54 10.51
N GLN A 533 17.59 -0.38 10.48
CA GLN A 533 18.09 -1.09 11.66
C GLN A 533 18.73 -0.15 12.70
N TYR A 534 19.15 1.05 12.31
CA TYR A 534 19.78 2.03 13.21
C TYR A 534 18.77 3.04 13.79
N ILE A 535 17.50 2.94 13.43
CA ILE A 535 16.45 3.81 13.98
C ILE A 535 16.12 3.36 15.41
N PRO A 536 16.21 4.25 16.42
CA PRO A 536 15.82 3.92 17.78
C PRO A 536 14.31 3.71 17.88
N VAL A 537 13.89 2.93 18.88
CA VAL A 537 12.45 2.66 19.11
C VAL A 537 11.77 3.75 19.95
N GLU A 538 12.53 4.73 20.44
CA GLU A 538 12.05 5.90 21.16
C GLU A 538 12.80 7.16 20.69
N ALA A 539 12.15 8.32 20.81
CA ALA A 539 12.77 9.62 20.57
C ALA A 539 12.29 10.63 21.60
N GLU A 540 13.06 11.70 21.80
CA GLU A 540 12.75 12.79 22.73
C GLU A 540 12.82 14.13 22.00
N LEU A 541 11.82 14.97 22.21
CA LEU A 541 11.74 16.31 21.64
C LEU A 541 12.88 17.16 22.19
N LEU A 542 13.58 17.87 21.31
CA LEU A 542 14.61 18.82 21.71
C LEU A 542 13.98 20.13 22.18
N ASP A 543 14.52 20.70 23.26
CA ASP A 543 13.99 21.94 23.85
C ASP A 543 14.28 23.19 22.99
N THR A 544 15.31 23.13 22.15
CA THR A 544 15.78 24.25 21.33
C THR A 544 15.41 24.04 19.86
N PRO A 545 14.55 24.89 19.28
CA PRO A 545 14.26 24.81 17.85
C PRO A 545 15.44 25.35 17.02
N THR A 546 15.49 24.92 15.77
CA THR A 546 16.33 25.51 14.72
C THR A 546 15.56 26.59 13.97
N THR A 547 16.24 27.35 13.11
CA THR A 547 15.60 28.32 12.20
C THR A 547 15.72 27.81 10.78
N ASP A 548 14.58 27.71 10.09
CA ASP A 548 14.52 27.38 8.66
C ASP A 548 15.18 28.52 7.85
N SER A 549 16.20 28.20 7.05
CA SER A 549 16.99 29.21 6.34
C SER A 549 16.22 29.93 5.24
N THR A 550 15.11 29.37 4.77
CA THR A 550 14.31 29.93 3.66
C THR A 550 13.16 30.77 4.19
N THR A 551 12.42 30.24 5.16
CA THR A 551 11.22 30.88 5.72
C THR A 551 11.52 31.75 6.94
N GLY A 552 12.59 31.47 7.67
CA GLY A 552 12.89 32.09 8.96
C GLY A 552 12.08 31.54 10.14
N ASP A 553 11.26 30.51 9.91
CA ASP A 553 10.41 29.92 10.93
C ASP A 553 11.21 29.06 11.92
N TYR A 554 10.76 28.99 13.17
CA TYR A 554 11.29 28.05 14.16
C TYR A 554 10.81 26.63 13.86
N VAL A 555 11.76 25.69 13.78
CA VAL A 555 11.51 24.27 13.50
C VAL A 555 12.09 23.41 14.62
N TYR A 556 11.20 22.73 15.35
CA TYR A 556 11.57 21.74 16.35
C TYR A 556 11.91 20.39 15.72
N SER A 557 12.72 19.59 16.42
CA SER A 557 13.06 18.24 16.02
C SER A 557 13.19 17.32 17.23
N TYR A 558 13.24 16.02 16.97
CA TYR A 558 13.54 15.00 17.97
C TYR A 558 15.02 14.63 17.89
N ASN A 559 15.58 14.10 18.98
CA ASN A 559 16.92 13.51 18.99
C ASN A 559 17.04 12.24 18.11
N LEU A 560 15.96 11.81 17.46
CA LEU A 560 15.89 10.70 16.51
C LEU A 560 16.98 10.78 15.44
N GLU A 561 17.10 11.95 14.79
CA GLU A 561 18.04 12.18 13.69
C GLU A 561 19.49 12.03 14.15
N GLU A 562 19.86 12.70 15.24
CA GLU A 562 21.21 12.67 15.79
C GLU A 562 21.60 11.24 16.21
N ASN A 563 20.71 10.57 16.96
CA ASN A 563 20.93 9.19 17.39
C ASN A 563 21.12 8.23 16.21
N PHE A 564 20.31 8.39 15.15
CA PHE A 564 20.43 7.60 13.93
C PHE A 564 21.77 7.84 13.23
N ILE A 565 22.12 9.11 12.98
CA ILE A 565 23.37 9.47 12.30
C ILE A 565 24.58 8.98 13.09
N ASP A 566 24.58 9.13 14.41
CA ASP A 566 25.68 8.69 15.27
C ASP A 566 25.83 7.17 15.30
N ALA A 567 24.74 6.42 15.30
CA ALA A 567 24.77 4.97 15.17
C ALA A 567 25.40 4.53 13.84
N VAL A 568 25.05 5.21 12.73
CA VAL A 568 25.63 4.93 11.41
C VAL A 568 27.11 5.33 11.34
N ARG A 569 27.50 6.49 11.89
CA ARG A 569 28.91 6.90 11.98
C ARG A 569 29.75 5.90 12.78
N LYS A 570 29.25 5.50 13.95
CA LYS A 570 29.91 4.51 14.80
C LYS A 570 30.06 3.16 14.12
N ARG A 571 29.08 2.75 13.31
CA ARG A 571 29.17 1.53 12.50
C ARG A 571 30.34 1.56 11.50
N MET A 572 30.61 2.73 10.94
CA MET A 572 31.62 2.95 9.90
C MET A 572 33.00 3.36 10.45
N ASP A 573 33.11 3.58 11.76
CA ASP A 573 34.38 3.93 12.39
C ASP A 573 35.45 2.85 12.15
N GLY A 574 36.64 3.28 11.72
CA GLY A 574 37.77 2.42 11.38
C GLY A 574 37.56 1.47 10.19
N LYS A 575 36.52 1.64 9.36
CA LYS A 575 36.24 0.76 8.21
C LYS A 575 36.99 1.11 6.92
N GLY A 576 37.53 2.33 6.82
CA GLY A 576 38.26 2.81 5.64
C GLY A 576 37.63 4.07 5.06
N ASP A 577 37.96 4.36 3.80
CA ASP A 577 37.40 5.50 3.06
C ASP A 577 35.92 5.25 2.70
N LEU A 578 35.03 6.16 3.12
CA LEU A 578 33.60 6.05 2.87
C LEU A 578 33.28 6.10 1.37
N GLU A 579 34.04 6.85 0.57
CA GLU A 579 33.80 6.98 -0.87
C GLU A 579 34.08 5.66 -1.61
N GLU A 580 35.08 4.90 -1.16
CA GLU A 580 35.40 3.57 -1.70
C GLU A 580 34.38 2.51 -1.24
N LEU A 581 33.75 2.72 -0.07
CA LEU A 581 32.85 1.75 0.55
C LEU A 581 31.37 1.93 0.17
N GLN A 582 30.95 3.06 -0.41
CA GLN A 582 29.54 3.39 -0.67
C GLN A 582 28.80 2.37 -1.57
N ASP A 583 29.53 1.65 -2.44
CA ASP A 583 28.96 0.62 -3.30
C ASP A 583 28.62 -0.68 -2.56
N GLU A 584 29.26 -0.96 -1.43
CA GLU A 584 29.03 -2.17 -0.63
C GLU A 584 28.23 -1.86 0.65
N TRP A 585 28.41 -0.67 1.21
CA TRP A 585 27.89 -0.27 2.51
C TRP A 585 26.84 0.85 2.38
N PRO A 586 25.54 0.55 2.57
CA PRO A 586 24.50 1.58 2.63
C PRO A 586 24.77 2.66 3.66
N GLU A 587 25.43 2.30 4.77
CA GLU A 587 25.89 3.22 5.81
C GLU A 587 26.89 4.26 5.28
N ALA A 588 27.89 3.82 4.51
CA ALA A 588 28.85 4.71 3.86
C ALA A 588 28.16 5.60 2.82
N ALA A 589 27.29 5.02 1.98
CA ALA A 589 26.52 5.77 0.99
C ALA A 589 25.66 6.87 1.61
N PHE A 590 25.00 6.59 2.73
CA PHE A 590 24.22 7.59 3.47
C PHE A 590 25.11 8.73 3.99
N LEU A 591 26.23 8.42 4.63
CA LEU A 591 27.14 9.43 5.17
C LEU A 591 27.75 10.30 4.05
N CYS A 592 28.19 9.70 2.94
CA CYS A 592 28.64 10.45 1.76
C CYS A 592 27.54 11.34 1.19
N ASN A 593 26.30 10.87 1.16
CA ASN A 593 25.17 11.68 0.69
C ASN A 593 24.83 12.83 1.65
N LEU A 594 25.05 12.64 2.95
CA LEU A 594 24.79 13.65 3.98
C LEU A 594 25.69 14.87 3.79
N ASP A 595 26.92 14.69 3.31
CA ASP A 595 27.86 15.81 3.11
C ASP A 595 27.69 16.51 1.75
N LYS A 596 26.88 15.95 0.84
CA LYS A 596 26.61 16.53 -0.48
C LYS A 596 25.49 17.57 -0.44
N PRO A 597 25.66 18.73 -1.11
CA PRO A 597 24.61 19.72 -1.20
C PRO A 597 23.51 19.29 -2.18
N LEU A 598 22.32 19.90 -2.03
CA LEU A 598 21.11 19.55 -2.79
C LEU A 598 21.32 19.49 -4.31
N ILE A 599 22.01 20.47 -4.89
CA ILE A 599 22.25 20.55 -6.33
C ILE A 599 23.03 19.34 -6.87
N GLU A 600 23.94 18.76 -6.09
CA GLU A 600 24.66 17.56 -6.53
C GLU A 600 23.73 16.35 -6.61
N HIS A 601 22.81 16.21 -5.65
CA HIS A 601 21.79 15.17 -5.67
C HIS A 601 20.85 15.32 -6.87
N GLN A 602 20.42 16.55 -7.17
CA GLN A 602 19.59 16.83 -8.34
C GLN A 602 20.32 16.53 -9.67
N ILE A 603 21.61 16.86 -9.77
CA ILE A 603 22.44 16.51 -10.94
C ILE A 603 22.57 14.99 -11.11
N ARG A 604 22.71 14.24 -10.01
CA ARG A 604 22.74 12.77 -10.06
C ARG A 604 21.42 12.19 -10.56
N ILE A 605 20.28 12.66 -10.05
CA ILE A 605 18.95 12.27 -10.53
C ILE A 605 18.78 12.64 -12.02
N SER A 606 19.20 13.83 -12.41
CA SER A 606 19.21 14.31 -13.80
C SER A 606 19.98 13.37 -14.72
N ASN A 607 21.22 13.06 -14.39
CA ASN A 607 22.08 12.17 -15.17
C ASN A 607 21.48 10.76 -15.28
N TYR A 608 20.98 10.21 -14.16
CA TYR A 608 20.33 8.91 -14.15
C TYR A 608 19.08 8.89 -15.05
N THR A 609 18.17 9.85 -14.91
CA THR A 609 16.92 9.88 -15.67
C THR A 609 17.15 10.12 -17.16
N ASN A 610 18.12 10.97 -17.54
CA ASN A 610 18.54 11.11 -18.93
C ASN A 610 19.07 9.79 -19.48
N LYS A 611 19.88 9.05 -18.71
CA LYS A 611 20.41 7.75 -19.12
C LYS A 611 19.31 6.70 -19.29
N VAL A 612 18.31 6.70 -18.42
CA VAL A 612 17.13 5.84 -18.57
C VAL A 612 16.42 6.13 -19.89
N VAL A 613 16.22 7.40 -20.24
CA VAL A 613 15.59 7.80 -21.50
C VAL A 613 16.41 7.39 -22.72
N GLU A 614 17.74 7.55 -22.68
CA GLU A 614 18.62 7.03 -23.72
C GLU A 614 18.44 5.52 -23.91
N ASN A 615 18.44 4.77 -22.80
CA ASN A 615 18.28 3.32 -22.80
C ASN A 615 16.92 2.88 -23.34
N LEU A 616 15.83 3.61 -23.06
CA LEU A 616 14.48 3.29 -23.56
C LEU A 616 14.33 3.43 -25.09
N ASN A 617 15.31 3.99 -25.79
CA ASN A 617 15.36 3.98 -27.26
C ASN A 617 15.99 2.71 -27.83
N ASN A 618 16.35 1.73 -27.00
CA ASN A 618 16.97 0.48 -27.40
C ASN A 618 16.20 -0.73 -26.86
N ALA A 619 15.87 -1.65 -27.76
CA ALA A 619 15.12 -2.86 -27.44
C ALA A 619 15.77 -3.74 -26.36
N THR A 620 17.10 -3.88 -26.34
CA THR A 620 17.78 -4.73 -25.34
C THR A 620 17.64 -4.16 -23.93
N TRP A 621 17.66 -2.83 -23.80
CA TRP A 621 17.45 -2.17 -22.52
C TRP A 621 16.00 -2.23 -22.06
N ILE A 622 15.03 -2.10 -22.98
CA ILE A 622 13.62 -2.33 -22.66
C ILE A 622 13.42 -3.76 -22.11
N LEU A 623 14.06 -4.76 -22.73
CA LEU A 623 14.04 -6.13 -22.24
C LEU A 623 14.57 -6.24 -20.80
N ASP A 624 15.69 -5.61 -20.48
CA ASP A 624 16.25 -5.67 -19.13
C ASP A 624 15.40 -4.92 -18.09
N TYR A 625 14.79 -3.80 -18.47
CA TYR A 625 13.85 -3.09 -17.59
C TYR A 625 12.55 -3.85 -17.36
N LEU A 626 12.08 -4.66 -18.32
CA LEU A 626 10.95 -5.58 -18.11
C LEU A 626 11.35 -6.76 -17.22
N LYS A 627 12.58 -7.30 -17.33
CA LYS A 627 13.10 -8.28 -16.34
C LYS A 627 13.14 -7.68 -14.94
N LEU A 628 13.51 -6.40 -14.80
CA LEU A 628 13.50 -5.69 -13.52
C LEU A 628 12.06 -5.59 -12.96
N ALA A 629 11.08 -5.24 -13.80
CA ALA A 629 9.68 -5.23 -13.41
C ALA A 629 9.23 -6.61 -12.92
N GLU A 630 9.56 -7.67 -13.66
CA GLU A 630 9.24 -9.05 -13.26
C GLU A 630 9.93 -9.47 -11.95
N SER A 631 11.20 -9.10 -11.75
CA SER A 631 11.93 -9.36 -10.50
C SER A 631 11.19 -8.76 -9.29
N ARG A 632 10.72 -7.52 -9.42
CA ARG A 632 9.90 -6.86 -8.38
C ARG A 632 8.55 -7.54 -8.17
N ARG A 633 7.88 -7.98 -9.24
CA ARG A 633 6.65 -8.79 -9.13
C ARG A 633 6.90 -10.12 -8.43
N ARG A 634 8.06 -10.76 -8.63
CA ARG A 634 8.42 -12.01 -7.95
C ARG A 634 8.70 -11.82 -6.47
N MET A 635 9.25 -10.68 -6.05
CA MET A 635 9.34 -10.32 -4.63
C MET A 635 7.94 -10.05 -4.02
N PHE A 636 7.01 -9.52 -4.81
CA PHE A 636 5.65 -9.22 -4.38
C PHE A 636 4.68 -10.42 -4.38
N ARG A 637 4.75 -11.34 -5.34
CA ARG A 637 3.77 -12.45 -5.48
C ARG A 637 3.63 -13.36 -4.24
N PRO A 638 4.71 -13.67 -3.50
CA PRO A 638 4.59 -14.38 -2.23
C PRO A 638 3.82 -13.61 -1.16
N MET A 639 3.73 -12.27 -1.32
CA MET A 639 3.01 -11.41 -0.40
C MET A 639 1.52 -11.62 -0.60
N PRO A 640 0.77 -11.90 0.46
CA PRO A 640 -0.63 -12.27 0.29
C PRO A 640 -1.56 -11.14 -0.20
N MET A 641 -1.08 -9.89 -0.33
CA MET A 641 -1.78 -8.70 -0.85
C MET A 641 -2.12 -8.68 -2.36
N ASN A 642 -2.00 -9.79 -3.06
CA ASN A 642 -2.05 -9.81 -4.53
C ASN A 642 -3.48 -9.72 -5.10
N PHE A 643 -4.24 -8.63 -4.88
CA PHE A 643 -5.65 -8.50 -5.32
C PHE A 643 -5.92 -8.57 -6.83
N PHE A 644 -4.89 -8.59 -7.66
CA PHE A 644 -4.99 -8.62 -9.13
C PHE A 644 -4.14 -9.74 -9.71
N GLY A 645 -4.21 -10.93 -9.10
CA GLY A 645 -3.43 -12.09 -9.50
C GLY A 645 -3.59 -12.42 -10.99
N SER A 646 -4.78 -12.15 -11.55
CA SER A 646 -5.03 -12.36 -12.98
C SER A 646 -4.53 -11.24 -13.89
N ASN A 647 -4.17 -10.06 -13.39
CA ASN A 647 -3.71 -8.95 -14.24
C ASN A 647 -2.29 -8.46 -13.97
N ILE A 648 -1.62 -8.92 -12.90
CA ILE A 648 -0.18 -8.72 -12.73
C ILE A 648 0.57 -9.68 -13.66
N PRO A 649 1.28 -9.19 -14.70
CA PRO A 649 1.86 -10.07 -15.71
C PRO A 649 3.02 -10.90 -15.15
N TYR A 650 3.16 -12.11 -15.65
CA TYR A 650 4.18 -13.10 -15.35
C TYR A 650 5.08 -13.36 -16.55
N CYS A 651 6.37 -13.55 -16.31
CA CYS A 651 7.36 -13.91 -17.31
C CYS A 651 7.60 -15.42 -17.34
N LEU A 652 7.08 -16.11 -18.36
CA LEU A 652 7.28 -17.55 -18.53
C LEU A 652 8.69 -17.91 -19.05
N ALA A 653 9.41 -16.95 -19.64
CA ALA A 653 10.78 -17.20 -20.09
C ALA A 653 11.80 -17.21 -18.94
N MET A 654 11.46 -16.64 -17.78
CA MET A 654 12.33 -16.62 -16.59
C MET A 654 11.99 -17.81 -15.67
N PRO A 655 12.95 -18.68 -15.34
CA PRO A 655 12.71 -19.80 -14.42
C PRO A 655 12.38 -19.28 -13.01
N THR A 656 11.72 -20.10 -12.19
CA THR A 656 11.25 -19.70 -10.85
C THR A 656 12.37 -19.29 -9.90
N ASP A 657 13.55 -19.86 -10.07
CA ASP A 657 14.78 -19.60 -9.32
C ASP A 657 15.65 -18.48 -9.94
N HIS A 658 15.15 -17.77 -10.96
CA HIS A 658 15.88 -16.65 -11.55
C HIS A 658 16.29 -15.65 -10.45
N PRO A 659 17.56 -15.22 -10.40
CA PRO A 659 18.05 -14.33 -9.36
C PRO A 659 17.26 -13.02 -9.36
N TRP A 660 17.05 -12.46 -8.17
CA TRP A 660 16.50 -11.12 -8.04
C TRP A 660 17.51 -10.11 -8.55
N ILE A 661 17.02 -9.15 -9.33
CA ILE A 661 17.81 -8.09 -9.95
C ILE A 661 17.31 -6.72 -9.49
N GLU A 662 18.24 -5.76 -9.48
CA GLU A 662 18.07 -4.37 -9.09
C GLU A 662 18.58 -3.44 -10.19
N MET A 663 18.09 -2.19 -10.17
CA MET A 663 18.65 -1.10 -10.96
C MET A 663 19.93 -0.56 -10.28
N THR A 664 20.74 0.18 -11.02
CA THR A 664 21.91 0.92 -10.51
C THR A 664 21.83 2.41 -10.86
N GLU A 665 22.62 3.27 -10.22
CA GLU A 665 22.69 4.71 -10.52
C GLU A 665 23.07 5.02 -11.97
N LYS A 666 23.75 4.09 -12.65
CA LYS A 666 24.14 4.21 -14.06
C LYS A 666 23.05 3.71 -15.02
N ALA A 667 21.83 3.49 -14.52
CA ALA A 667 20.67 3.03 -15.27
C ALA A 667 20.82 1.67 -15.98
N PHE A 668 21.67 0.78 -15.46
CA PHE A 668 21.71 -0.61 -15.89
C PHE A 668 21.23 -1.55 -14.78
N VAL A 669 20.77 -2.74 -15.19
CA VAL A 669 20.25 -3.77 -14.29
C VAL A 669 21.36 -4.75 -13.92
N ARG A 670 21.43 -5.15 -12.66
CA ARG A 670 22.35 -6.17 -12.14
C ARG A 670 21.66 -7.11 -11.17
N GLN A 671 22.28 -8.25 -10.88
CA GLN A 671 21.83 -9.11 -9.78
C GLN A 671 22.03 -8.38 -8.44
N ILE A 672 21.08 -8.57 -7.52
CA ILE A 672 21.21 -8.09 -6.15
C ILE A 672 22.40 -8.82 -5.52
N PRO A 673 23.36 -8.11 -4.89
CA PRO A 673 24.45 -8.74 -4.16
C PRO A 673 23.94 -9.71 -3.08
N GLU A 674 24.68 -10.77 -2.80
CA GLU A 674 24.27 -11.83 -1.83
C GLU A 674 23.87 -11.24 -0.47
N SER A 675 24.63 -10.27 0.04
CA SER A 675 24.30 -9.57 1.29
C SER A 675 22.97 -8.81 1.25
N GLY A 676 22.60 -8.24 0.11
CA GLY A 676 21.30 -7.61 -0.09
C GLY A 676 20.17 -8.63 -0.23
N LEU A 677 20.45 -9.76 -0.88
CA LEU A 677 19.51 -10.86 -1.04
C LEU A 677 19.15 -11.49 0.31
N ASP A 678 20.14 -11.70 1.18
CA ASP A 678 19.95 -12.24 2.52
C ASP A 678 19.07 -11.32 3.36
N VAL A 679 19.35 -10.01 3.36
CA VAL A 679 18.53 -9.01 4.05
C VAL A 679 17.09 -9.03 3.56
N LEU A 680 16.86 -9.07 2.24
CA LEU A 680 15.51 -9.13 1.68
C LEU A 680 14.82 -10.46 1.99
N LYS A 681 15.52 -11.60 1.89
CA LYS A 681 14.95 -12.91 2.20
C LYS A 681 14.62 -13.06 3.68
N ASP A 682 15.45 -12.55 4.58
CA ASP A 682 15.18 -12.55 6.01
C ASP A 682 13.98 -11.66 6.34
N TRP A 683 13.94 -10.46 5.74
CA TRP A 683 12.81 -9.56 5.90
C TRP A 683 11.52 -10.17 5.36
N LEU A 684 11.50 -10.55 4.08
CA LEU A 684 10.34 -11.13 3.39
C LEU A 684 9.95 -12.50 3.97
N GLY A 685 10.92 -13.33 4.34
CA GLY A 685 10.71 -14.62 4.98
C GLY A 685 10.13 -14.50 6.38
N SER A 686 10.45 -13.44 7.12
CA SER A 686 9.76 -13.15 8.38
C SER A 686 8.26 -12.87 8.19
N LEU A 687 7.85 -12.42 6.99
CA LEU A 687 6.46 -12.13 6.59
C LEU A 687 5.68 -13.38 6.19
N ALA A 688 6.40 -14.45 5.85
CA ALA A 688 5.85 -15.70 5.35
C ALA A 688 5.36 -16.66 6.45
N SER A 689 5.50 -16.28 7.72
CA SER A 689 5.11 -17.12 8.86
C SER A 689 3.65 -16.89 9.29
N SER A 690 3.03 -17.94 9.83
CA SER A 690 1.66 -17.90 10.41
C SER A 690 1.53 -16.98 11.63
N ASP A 691 2.65 -16.49 12.16
CA ASP A 691 2.74 -15.57 13.28
C ASP A 691 3.83 -14.53 12.96
N PRO A 692 3.49 -13.49 12.18
CA PRO A 692 4.44 -12.45 11.94
C PRO A 692 4.75 -11.77 13.29
N SER A 693 5.92 -12.07 13.87
CA SER A 693 6.41 -11.42 15.09
C SER A 693 6.78 -9.96 14.79
N VAL A 694 5.77 -9.12 14.54
CA VAL A 694 5.90 -7.72 14.11
C VAL A 694 6.69 -6.88 15.10
N ILE A 695 6.63 -7.22 16.38
CA ILE A 695 7.42 -6.61 17.46
C ILE A 695 7.75 -7.77 18.41
N PRO A 696 9.03 -7.97 18.79
CA PRO A 696 9.38 -8.96 19.82
C PRO A 696 8.61 -8.65 21.11
N ASN A 697 8.24 -9.67 21.89
CA ASN A 697 7.59 -9.51 23.22
C ASN A 697 8.50 -8.85 24.28
N GLN A 698 9.52 -8.11 23.85
CA GLN A 698 10.51 -7.42 24.66
C GLN A 698 10.06 -5.98 24.88
N SER A 699 10.45 -5.39 26.02
CA SER A 699 10.11 -3.99 26.28
C SER A 699 10.87 -3.06 25.32
N LEU A 700 10.34 -1.86 25.05
CA LEU A 700 11.04 -0.85 24.23
C LEU A 700 12.44 -0.53 24.77
N GLY A 701 12.59 -0.52 26.10
CA GLY A 701 13.88 -0.34 26.78
C GLY A 701 14.88 -1.45 26.45
N ASP A 702 14.44 -2.70 26.38
CA ASP A 702 15.29 -3.84 26.00
C ASP A 702 15.73 -3.75 24.54
N LEU A 703 14.85 -3.30 23.64
CA LEU A 703 15.16 -3.13 22.22
C LEU A 703 16.17 -2.00 21.97
N ASN A 704 15.99 -0.85 22.64
CA ASN A 704 16.96 0.25 22.58
C ASN A 704 18.33 -0.17 23.15
N LYS A 705 18.34 -0.96 24.22
CA LYS A 705 19.56 -1.53 24.78
C LYS A 705 20.23 -2.48 23.79
N LEU A 706 19.48 -3.37 23.15
CA LEU A 706 19.97 -4.29 22.12
C LEU A 706 20.61 -3.54 20.94
N ILE A 707 19.97 -2.47 20.45
CA ILE A 707 20.53 -1.64 19.37
C ILE A 707 21.88 -1.06 19.80
N ARG A 708 21.96 -0.47 21.00
CA ARG A 708 23.21 0.12 21.51
C ARG A 708 24.32 -0.92 21.68
N GLU A 709 24.01 -2.06 22.29
CA GLU A 709 24.97 -3.16 22.51
C GLU A 709 25.49 -3.71 21.18
N ASN A 710 24.62 -3.89 20.19
CA ASN A 710 25.00 -4.34 18.86
C ASN A 710 25.93 -3.34 18.15
N VAL A 711 25.58 -2.05 18.19
CA VAL A 711 26.42 -0.99 17.60
C VAL A 711 27.78 -0.90 18.33
N GLU A 712 27.81 -1.07 19.65
CA GLU A 712 29.05 -1.13 20.44
C GLU A 712 29.93 -2.34 20.09
N GLN A 713 29.31 -3.47 19.76
CA GLN A 713 30.00 -4.70 19.33
C GLN A 713 30.37 -4.69 17.84
N GLY A 714 30.06 -3.61 17.11
CA GLY A 714 30.34 -3.47 15.69
C GLY A 714 29.45 -4.32 14.78
N THR A 715 28.30 -4.79 15.27
CA THR A 715 27.28 -5.52 14.50
C THR A 715 26.18 -4.57 13.98
N VAL A 716 25.26 -5.08 13.17
CA VAL A 716 24.08 -4.32 12.70
C VAL A 716 23.14 -4.02 13.88
N GLY A 717 22.38 -2.92 13.82
CA GLY A 717 21.49 -2.45 14.89
C GLY A 717 20.36 -3.43 15.25
N LEU A 718 19.11 -3.05 15.05
CA LEU A 718 17.99 -3.97 15.29
C LEU A 718 17.95 -5.06 14.21
N PRO A 719 17.84 -6.35 14.54
CA PRO A 719 17.65 -7.41 13.55
C PRO A 719 16.45 -7.14 12.61
N VAL A 720 16.62 -7.45 11.32
CA VAL A 720 15.65 -7.13 10.26
C VAL A 720 14.27 -7.77 10.50
N CYS A 721 14.22 -8.93 11.15
CA CYS A 721 12.98 -9.62 11.51
C CYS A 721 12.12 -8.88 12.56
N PHE A 722 12.70 -7.90 13.26
CA PHE A 722 12.03 -7.03 14.23
C PHE A 722 11.67 -5.65 13.66
N LEU A 723 11.95 -5.38 12.39
CA LEU A 723 11.56 -4.13 11.75
C LEU A 723 10.06 -4.12 11.39
N PRO A 724 9.43 -2.94 11.32
CA PRO A 724 8.08 -2.80 10.76
C PRO A 724 7.99 -3.45 9.37
N ARG A 725 6.87 -4.11 9.11
CA ARG A 725 6.73 -5.05 7.99
C ARG A 725 5.94 -4.42 6.82
N PRO A 726 6.06 -4.92 5.59
CA PRO A 726 5.08 -4.64 4.56
C PRO A 726 3.83 -5.51 4.77
N SER A 727 2.72 -5.06 4.24
CA SER A 727 1.40 -5.70 4.33
C SER A 727 1.37 -7.13 3.87
N THR A 728 0.71 -7.98 4.66
CA THR A 728 0.55 -9.38 4.29
C THR A 728 -0.76 -9.67 3.60
N MET A 729 -1.97 -9.35 4.02
CA MET A 729 -3.17 -10.14 3.70
C MET A 729 -3.02 -11.66 3.99
N ARG A 730 -4.10 -12.45 3.87
CA ARG A 730 -4.05 -13.92 3.83
C ARG A 730 -4.44 -14.31 2.39
N MET A 731 -3.68 -15.14 1.70
CA MET A 731 -4.01 -15.55 0.31
C MET A 731 -5.29 -16.41 0.22
N ALA A 732 -5.84 -16.89 1.34
CA ALA A 732 -7.12 -17.59 1.34
C ALA A 732 -8.28 -16.73 0.77
N CYS A 733 -8.12 -15.41 0.80
CA CYS A 733 -9.00 -14.44 0.17
C CYS A 733 -9.21 -14.63 -1.35
N GLN A 734 -8.26 -15.22 -2.09
CA GLN A 734 -8.38 -15.43 -3.54
C GLN A 734 -8.49 -16.90 -3.93
N ARG A 735 -7.82 -17.78 -3.19
CA ARG A 735 -7.58 -19.15 -3.65
C ARG A 735 -8.84 -20.00 -3.78
N PHE A 736 -9.80 -19.83 -2.87
CA PHE A 736 -11.07 -20.55 -2.97
C PHE A 736 -12.04 -19.93 -3.98
N ILE A 737 -11.91 -18.66 -4.34
CA ILE A 737 -12.71 -18.07 -5.42
C ILE A 737 -12.28 -18.64 -6.78
N ALA A 738 -10.98 -18.95 -6.95
CA ALA A 738 -10.45 -19.56 -8.17
C ALA A 738 -10.72 -21.08 -8.27
N VAL A 739 -10.73 -21.81 -7.14
CA VAL A 739 -10.68 -23.29 -7.14
C VAL A 739 -11.98 -23.98 -6.73
N THR A 740 -12.98 -23.30 -6.14
CA THR A 740 -14.23 -23.98 -5.75
C THR A 740 -15.11 -24.40 -6.93
N ASN A 741 -15.58 -25.63 -6.82
CA ASN A 741 -16.55 -26.32 -7.65
C ASN A 741 -17.88 -25.53 -7.64
N PRO A 742 -18.63 -25.39 -8.74
CA PRO A 742 -19.99 -24.80 -8.75
C PRO A 742 -20.97 -25.41 -7.75
N GLU A 743 -20.63 -26.55 -7.12
CA GLU A 743 -21.48 -27.28 -6.17
C GLU A 743 -21.20 -26.96 -4.68
N THR A 744 -20.12 -26.25 -4.34
CA THR A 744 -19.87 -25.78 -2.95
C THR A 744 -20.17 -24.30 -2.85
N SER A 745 -21.31 -23.96 -2.26
CA SER A 745 -21.89 -22.61 -2.14
C SER A 745 -21.14 -21.63 -1.23
N GLU A 746 -19.85 -21.86 -0.97
CA GLU A 746 -19.08 -21.14 0.06
C GLU A 746 -17.85 -20.51 -0.61
N ARG A 747 -17.90 -19.18 -0.73
CA ARG A 747 -16.82 -18.31 -1.23
C ARG A 747 -16.20 -17.64 0.01
N PRO A 748 -14.93 -17.91 0.36
CA PRO A 748 -14.36 -17.28 1.54
C PRO A 748 -14.01 -15.81 1.29
N HIS A 749 -13.98 -15.10 2.41
CA HIS A 749 -14.05 -13.67 2.49
C HIS A 749 -12.70 -13.01 2.19
N SER A 750 -12.60 -12.33 1.05
CA SER A 750 -11.46 -11.47 0.72
C SER A 750 -11.62 -10.07 1.32
N CYS A 751 -10.53 -9.41 1.78
CA CYS A 751 -10.58 -8.02 2.29
C CYS A 751 -10.78 -7.00 1.16
N PRO A 752 -11.97 -6.45 0.90
CA PRO A 752 -12.28 -5.79 -0.36
C PRO A 752 -12.04 -4.27 -0.36
N PHE A 753 -11.37 -3.74 0.67
CA PHE A 753 -11.00 -2.31 0.77
C PHE A 753 -9.60 -2.00 0.22
N MET A 754 -9.01 -2.93 -0.52
CA MET A 754 -7.65 -2.89 -1.05
C MET A 754 -7.63 -2.83 -2.58
N VAL A 755 -8.50 -1.99 -3.15
CA VAL A 755 -8.76 -1.99 -4.60
C VAL A 755 -8.06 -0.87 -5.31
#